data_AF-A0AAD7X066-F1
#
_entry.id   AF-A0AAD7X066-F1
#
_cell.length_a   1.000
_cell.length_b   1.000
_cell.length_c   1.000
_cell.angle_alpha   90.00
_cell.angle_beta   90.00
_cell.angle_gamma   90.00
#
_symmetry.space_group_name_H-M   'P 1'
#
loop_
_entity.id
_entity.type
_entity.pdbx_description
1 polymer ?
#
loop_
_entity_poly.entity_id
_entity_poly.type
_entity_poly.pdbx_seq_one_letter_code
_entity_poly.pdbx_strand_id
1 'polypeptide(L)'
;MAYLLVTCFLALISTELVGSSGVFELKVHSFSSTRGVCRRSRDCQIFFRVCLKHSQDVISPEPPCTYGTGLTEILRADQSTISASAPIKVPFHFKWPGTFSLIIEAWNADSPEQSTDNHNNLISRLATRRRLAIGEDWSQDVNFGEQSELRYSYHVVCDEHYYGDSCSDYCRPRNDTFGHYTCDSAGNRACLAGWRGEYCSEPICSSGCSSKHGYCEAPGECKCRLGWHGPLCDECQRYPGCLHGTCGQPWQCNCQEGWGGLFCNQDLNYCTNHKPCRNGATCTNTGQGSYTCACRPGFSGSNCELETNECDSNPCKNGGSCNDMENDYSCTCPQGFYGKNCEISAMTCADGPCFNGGTCMEKMTGGYSCRCPHGYMGSNCEKKLDRCSNSPCSNGGQCLDLGHTLLCRCRPGFTGPRCEINIDDCASSPCRNAGTCVDSVNDYTCTCTLGYTGKTCAVRSDACSAYPCHNGGTCFTHFTGPVCQCPADFMGSRCEFAVRPADTKGFPVALAVSFALGLVTLTLVVCAAVYILRQMRRGRKSLGAAVRNDLDTINNRASSFPREKDAFLIPGAGGPYKVSNKDAELSATEGGSGGDTSAYKHKLKDYNLAEDLRRARGRMEQKKTESSILVPPLSFPKEGLYHPVYIIPEQIDQCVFATEV
;
A
#
# COMPACT_ATOMS: atom_id res chain seq x y z
N MET A 1 -25.92 22.61 48.65
CA MET A 1 -25.03 21.51 49.06
C MET A 1 -24.03 21.15 47.98
N ALA A 2 -24.30 20.24 47.02
CA ALA A 2 -23.29 19.73 46.08
C ALA A 2 -22.45 20.81 45.35
N TYR A 3 -23.07 21.88 44.87
CA TYR A 3 -22.40 22.97 44.14
C TYR A 3 -21.33 23.72 44.97
N LEU A 4 -21.47 23.76 46.30
CA LEU A 4 -20.51 24.40 47.22
C LEU A 4 -19.29 23.51 47.52
N LEU A 5 -19.46 22.19 47.43
CA LEU A 5 -18.37 21.23 47.62
C LEU A 5 -17.44 21.21 46.40
N VAL A 6 -17.99 21.31 45.18
CA VAL A 6 -17.18 21.36 43.94
C VAL A 6 -16.30 22.61 43.89
N THR A 7 -16.83 23.79 44.28
CA THR A 7 -16.01 25.01 44.39
C THR A 7 -14.93 24.92 45.47
N CYS A 8 -15.16 24.15 46.54
CA CYS A 8 -14.17 23.93 47.59
C CYS A 8 -13.07 22.93 47.15
N PHE A 9 -13.44 21.85 46.45
CA PHE A 9 -12.47 20.91 45.86
C PHE A 9 -11.64 21.55 44.73
N LEU A 10 -12.22 22.43 43.91
CA LEU A 10 -11.46 23.19 42.90
C LEU A 10 -10.50 24.23 43.51
N ALA A 11 -10.73 24.65 44.75
CA ALA A 11 -9.77 25.46 45.52
C ALA A 11 -8.69 24.61 46.25
N LEU A 12 -8.81 23.28 46.20
CA LEU A 12 -7.85 22.32 46.73
C LEU A 12 -7.05 21.58 45.63
N ILE A 13 -7.31 21.88 44.36
CA ILE A 13 -6.37 21.53 43.28
C ILE A 13 -5.21 22.50 43.36
N SER A 14 -4.12 22.01 43.94
CA SER A 14 -2.75 22.53 43.84
C SER A 14 -2.63 24.02 43.53
N THR A 15 -2.61 24.84 44.58
CA THR A 15 -1.54 25.83 44.63
C THR A 15 -0.22 25.06 44.67
N GLU A 16 0.30 24.68 43.51
CA GLU A 16 1.74 24.61 43.38
C GLU A 16 2.24 25.97 43.84
N LEU A 17 3.02 26.00 44.94
CA LEU A 17 3.79 27.18 45.24
C LEU A 17 4.71 27.36 44.05
N VAL A 18 4.44 28.38 43.22
CA VAL A 18 5.36 28.79 42.17
C VAL A 18 6.69 29.00 42.85
N GLY A 19 7.65 28.12 42.59
CA GLY A 19 8.96 28.19 43.22
C GLY A 19 9.53 29.57 43.01
N SER A 20 10.17 30.13 44.03
CA SER A 20 11.11 31.20 43.75
C SER A 20 12.21 30.67 42.84
N SER A 21 12.70 31.55 41.96
CA SER A 21 13.90 31.29 41.17
C SER A 21 15.16 31.45 42.03
N GLY A 22 15.06 32.29 43.06
CA GLY A 22 16.09 32.47 44.07
C GLY A 22 15.59 33.31 45.24
N VAL A 23 16.46 33.45 46.23
CA VAL A 23 16.19 34.19 47.47
C VAL A 23 17.29 35.21 47.70
N PHE A 24 16.90 36.46 47.95
CA PHE A 24 17.78 37.44 48.58
C PHE A 24 17.72 37.26 50.10
N GLU A 25 18.86 37.03 50.73
CA GLU A 25 18.95 36.94 52.19
C GLU A 25 19.74 38.11 52.77
N LEU A 26 19.23 38.70 53.86
CA LEU A 26 19.91 39.75 54.61
C LEU A 26 19.91 39.46 56.10
N LYS A 27 21.08 39.46 56.71
CA LYS A 27 21.29 39.24 58.14
C LYS A 27 21.79 40.53 58.79
N VAL A 28 21.11 40.97 59.86
CA VAL A 28 21.62 42.04 60.72
C VAL A 28 22.56 41.41 61.75
N HIS A 29 23.78 41.95 61.88
CA HIS A 29 24.77 41.48 62.86
C HIS A 29 24.73 42.29 64.14
N SER A 30 24.58 43.61 64.01
CA SER A 30 24.33 44.52 65.12
C SER A 30 23.67 45.82 64.64
N PHE A 31 22.96 46.47 65.55
CA PHE A 31 22.44 47.82 65.37
C PHE A 31 22.62 48.58 66.69
N SER A 32 22.92 49.87 66.62
CA SER A 32 23.00 50.74 67.79
C SER A 32 22.49 52.15 67.50
N SER A 33 22.05 52.88 68.54
CA SER A 33 21.64 54.29 68.40
C SER A 33 21.96 55.16 69.62
N THR A 34 22.43 56.37 69.35
CA THR A 34 22.84 57.35 70.38
C THR A 34 21.68 58.11 71.04
N ARG A 35 20.47 58.07 70.46
CA ARG A 35 19.25 58.58 71.10
C ARG A 35 18.57 57.58 72.04
N GLY A 36 19.13 56.36 72.15
CA GLY A 36 18.48 55.21 72.77
C GLY A 36 17.47 54.57 71.81
N VAL A 37 17.47 53.24 71.73
CA VAL A 37 16.65 52.49 70.77
C VAL A 37 15.14 52.61 71.08
N CYS A 38 14.79 52.67 72.37
CA CYS A 38 13.42 52.87 72.84
C CYS A 38 13.30 54.08 73.77
N ARG A 39 12.22 54.87 73.62
CA ARG A 39 11.97 56.08 74.43
C ARG A 39 11.43 55.82 75.85
N ARG A 40 10.69 54.74 76.10
CA ARG A 40 10.02 54.45 77.40
C ARG A 40 9.68 52.94 77.62
N SER A 41 10.67 52.07 77.84
CA SER A 41 10.42 50.73 78.40
C SER A 41 11.70 50.09 78.97
N ARG A 42 11.55 49.04 79.81
CA ARG A 42 12.62 48.07 80.11
C ARG A 42 12.62 46.88 79.14
N ASP A 43 11.49 46.63 78.47
CA ASP A 43 11.35 45.69 77.36
C ASP A 43 11.29 46.49 76.06
N CYS A 44 12.42 46.59 75.37
CA CYS A 44 12.53 47.24 74.05
C CYS A 44 12.37 46.17 72.97
N GLN A 45 11.38 46.33 72.09
CA GLN A 45 11.01 45.35 71.07
C GLN A 45 11.04 46.01 69.71
N ILE A 46 11.92 45.54 68.83
CA ILE A 46 12.13 46.15 67.51
C ILE A 46 12.27 45.08 66.43
N PHE A 47 11.87 45.42 65.21
CA PHE A 47 12.01 44.55 64.04
C PHE A 47 12.65 45.31 62.88
N PHE A 48 13.31 44.58 62.00
CA PHE A 48 13.81 45.14 60.74
C PHE A 48 12.88 44.77 59.60
N ARG A 49 12.59 45.76 58.76
CA ARG A 49 11.94 45.58 57.47
C ARG A 49 12.95 45.81 56.36
N VAL A 50 13.05 44.85 55.45
CA VAL A 50 13.76 44.99 54.18
C VAL A 50 12.72 45.23 53.09
N CYS A 51 12.92 46.29 52.31
CA CYS A 51 12.13 46.60 51.12
C CYS A 51 13.08 46.61 49.92
N LEU A 52 12.87 45.68 48.97
CA LEU A 52 13.66 45.60 47.76
C LEU A 52 12.91 46.25 46.59
N LYS A 53 13.60 47.09 45.85
CA LYS A 53 13.08 47.79 44.66
C LYS A 53 14.07 47.68 43.51
N HIS A 54 13.57 47.90 42.29
CA HIS A 54 14.42 48.14 41.12
C HIS A 54 15.46 49.23 41.38
N SER A 55 16.60 49.20 40.69
CA SER A 55 17.64 50.22 40.80
C SER A 55 17.07 51.61 40.45
N GLN A 56 17.17 52.57 41.38
CA GLN A 56 16.81 53.97 41.18
C GLN A 56 18.04 54.87 41.36
N ASP A 57 18.18 55.93 40.55
CA ASP A 57 19.28 56.90 40.70
C ASP A 57 19.04 57.86 41.88
N VAL A 58 17.78 58.21 42.15
CA VAL A 58 17.31 58.82 43.40
C VAL A 58 16.33 57.84 44.05
N ILE A 59 16.69 57.32 45.22
CA ILE A 59 15.98 56.21 45.85
C ILE A 59 14.80 56.74 46.66
N SER A 60 13.57 56.43 46.23
CA SER A 60 12.38 56.66 47.06
C SER A 60 12.24 55.50 48.05
N PRO A 61 12.19 55.75 49.37
CA PRO A 61 11.97 54.71 50.37
C PRO A 61 10.50 54.29 50.52
N GLU A 62 9.58 54.98 49.87
CA GLU A 62 8.14 54.71 49.96
C GLU A 62 7.75 53.44 49.18
N PRO A 63 6.66 52.75 49.55
CA PRO A 63 6.09 51.65 48.75
C PRO A 63 5.77 52.09 47.30
N PRO A 64 5.71 51.17 46.32
CA PRO A 64 5.81 49.72 46.46
C PRO A 64 7.25 49.18 46.45
N CYS A 65 7.47 48.09 47.19
CA CYS A 65 8.70 47.31 47.16
C CYS A 65 8.64 46.31 46.00
N THR A 66 9.11 46.72 44.81
CA THR A 66 8.84 45.99 43.54
C THR A 66 9.49 44.62 43.44
N TYR A 67 10.43 44.29 44.32
CA TYR A 67 11.08 42.97 44.43
C TYR A 67 10.71 42.24 45.74
N GLY A 68 9.66 42.70 46.43
CA GLY A 68 9.15 42.12 47.67
C GLY A 68 9.66 42.81 48.95
N THR A 69 9.13 42.32 50.08
CA THR A 69 9.52 42.74 51.43
C THR A 69 9.82 41.54 52.29
N GLY A 70 10.83 41.67 53.15
CA GLY A 70 11.09 40.74 54.25
C GLY A 70 11.04 41.45 55.59
N LEU A 71 10.74 40.70 56.66
CA LEU A 71 10.68 41.15 58.04
C LEU A 71 11.55 40.22 58.89
N THR A 72 12.19 40.74 59.95
CA THR A 72 12.66 39.87 61.04
C THR A 72 11.50 39.46 61.94
N GLU A 73 11.71 38.42 62.73
CA GLU A 73 11.02 38.26 64.01
C GLU A 73 11.25 39.50 64.91
N ILE A 74 10.41 39.69 65.92
CA ILE A 74 10.53 40.82 66.85
C ILE A 74 11.68 40.55 67.83
N LEU A 75 12.76 41.33 67.69
CA LEU A 75 13.97 41.21 68.48
C LEU A 75 13.85 42.01 69.78
N ARG A 76 14.37 41.45 70.88
CA ARG A 76 14.60 42.22 72.12
C ARG A 76 15.90 42.98 71.99
N ALA A 77 15.84 44.30 72.09
CA ALA A 77 17.00 45.18 72.14
C ALA A 77 17.32 45.57 73.59
N ASP A 78 18.58 45.90 73.86
CA ASP A 78 18.92 46.67 75.05
C ASP A 78 18.64 48.17 74.79
N GLN A 79 18.97 49.04 75.74
CA GLN A 79 18.69 50.48 75.62
C GLN A 79 19.48 51.16 74.48
N SER A 80 20.58 50.57 74.03
CA SER A 80 21.50 51.11 73.03
C SER A 80 21.89 50.15 71.90
N THR A 81 21.81 48.81 72.05
CA THR A 81 22.23 47.83 71.02
C THR A 81 21.29 46.61 70.81
N ILE A 82 21.58 45.82 69.76
CA ILE A 82 21.04 44.47 69.53
C ILE A 82 22.16 43.52 69.10
N SER A 83 22.02 42.25 69.47
CA SER A 83 22.76 41.12 68.87
C SER A 83 22.08 40.60 67.58
N ALA A 84 22.80 39.77 66.83
CA ALA A 84 22.45 39.39 65.45
C ALA A 84 21.06 38.74 65.25
N SER A 85 20.44 39.01 64.11
CA SER A 85 19.15 38.45 63.69
C SER A 85 19.28 37.10 62.99
N ALA A 86 18.14 36.40 62.84
CA ALA A 86 17.98 35.43 61.75
C ALA A 86 18.06 36.12 60.37
N PRO A 87 18.43 35.40 59.28
CA PRO A 87 18.37 35.93 57.93
C PRO A 87 16.93 36.29 57.51
N ILE A 88 16.74 37.52 57.08
CA ILE A 88 15.54 38.02 56.42
C ILE A 88 15.55 37.51 54.99
N LYS A 89 14.61 36.63 54.63
CA LYS A 89 14.50 36.07 53.28
C LYS A 89 13.49 36.87 52.45
N VAL A 90 13.86 37.22 51.22
CA VAL A 90 12.98 37.82 50.21
C VAL A 90 13.05 36.96 48.94
N PRO A 91 12.10 36.02 48.75
CA PRO A 91 12.04 35.19 47.55
C PRO A 91 11.64 36.02 46.33
N PHE A 92 12.16 35.67 45.15
CA PHE A 92 11.80 36.28 43.87
C PHE A 92 11.52 35.23 42.79
N HIS A 93 10.71 35.60 41.80
CA HIS A 93 10.25 34.72 40.70
C HIS A 93 10.59 35.30 39.32
N PHE A 94 11.70 36.03 39.22
CA PHE A 94 12.13 36.77 38.03
C PHE A 94 13.65 36.76 37.90
N LYS A 95 14.15 36.95 36.67
CA LYS A 95 15.59 37.03 36.39
C LYS A 95 16.26 38.10 37.26
N TRP A 96 17.20 37.70 38.13
CA TRP A 96 17.86 38.62 39.07
C TRP A 96 18.59 39.74 38.29
N PRO A 97 18.31 41.03 38.57
CA PRO A 97 18.78 42.15 37.75
C PRO A 97 20.24 42.54 37.98
N GLY A 98 20.92 41.91 38.95
CA GLY A 98 22.27 42.28 39.40
C GLY A 98 22.37 43.64 40.10
N THR A 99 21.44 44.57 39.88
CA THR A 99 21.39 45.91 40.49
C THR A 99 20.01 46.23 41.04
N PHE A 100 19.97 46.79 42.24
CA PHE A 100 18.75 46.98 43.02
C PHE A 100 18.86 48.16 43.99
N SER A 101 17.72 48.62 44.47
CA SER A 101 17.62 49.56 45.58
C SER A 101 17.26 48.78 46.84
N LEU A 102 18.13 48.86 47.84
CA LEU A 102 17.96 48.24 49.16
C LEU A 102 17.51 49.30 50.15
N ILE A 103 16.35 49.09 50.76
CA ILE A 103 15.87 49.90 51.87
C ILE A 103 15.78 48.99 53.11
N ILE A 104 16.42 49.40 54.20
CA ILE A 104 16.35 48.72 55.51
C ILE A 104 15.83 49.71 56.54
N GLU A 105 14.78 49.32 57.25
CA GLU A 105 14.13 50.15 58.26
C GLU A 105 14.14 49.44 59.61
N ALA A 106 14.58 50.13 60.65
CA ALA A 106 14.46 49.70 62.04
C ALA A 106 13.18 50.30 62.64
N TRP A 107 12.25 49.45 63.07
CA TRP A 107 10.93 49.84 63.58
C TRP A 107 10.75 49.40 65.03
N ASN A 108 10.17 50.27 65.86
CA ASN A 108 9.69 49.90 67.19
C ASN A 108 8.36 49.15 67.08
N ALA A 109 8.26 47.97 67.69
CA ALA A 109 7.02 47.19 67.72
C ALA A 109 6.01 47.79 68.71
N ASP A 110 4.73 47.83 68.35
CA ASP A 110 3.66 48.23 69.26
C ASP A 110 3.29 47.11 70.26
N SER A 111 3.60 45.85 69.94
CA SER A 111 3.41 44.68 70.82
C SER A 111 4.34 43.50 70.43
N PRO A 112 4.45 42.43 71.26
CA PRO A 112 5.34 41.30 71.00
C PRO A 112 4.96 40.44 69.78
N GLU A 113 3.77 40.65 69.23
CA GLU A 113 3.15 39.78 68.21
C GLU A 113 2.69 40.58 66.95
N GLN A 114 2.88 41.91 66.92
CA GLN A 114 2.30 42.77 65.89
C GLN A 114 3.30 43.81 65.35
N SER A 115 3.76 43.60 64.11
CA SER A 115 4.55 44.56 63.34
C SER A 115 3.65 45.56 62.61
N THR A 116 3.72 46.84 63.00
CA THR A 116 2.86 47.93 62.50
C THR A 116 3.66 49.03 61.81
N ASP A 117 3.28 49.39 60.58
CA ASP A 117 3.88 50.48 59.75
C ASP A 117 3.50 51.91 60.26
N ASN A 118 3.37 52.08 61.57
CA ASN A 118 3.03 53.36 62.21
C ASN A 118 4.24 54.31 62.14
N HIS A 119 4.18 55.33 61.31
CA HIS A 119 5.32 56.22 60.99
C HIS A 119 6.00 56.89 62.21
N ASN A 120 5.32 56.99 63.36
CA ASN A 120 5.91 57.48 64.60
C ASN A 120 6.92 56.51 65.26
N ASN A 121 6.93 55.24 64.83
CA ASN A 121 7.74 54.16 65.38
C ASN A 121 9.02 53.87 64.58
N LEU A 122 9.27 54.58 63.47
CA LEU A 122 10.49 54.43 62.68
C LEU A 122 11.70 54.99 63.46
N ILE A 123 12.67 54.12 63.75
CA ILE A 123 13.88 54.44 64.54
C ILE A 123 14.99 54.94 63.61
N SER A 124 15.23 54.22 62.52
CA SER A 124 16.26 54.56 61.52
C SER A 124 15.92 53.92 60.17
N ARG A 125 16.40 54.54 59.08
CA ARG A 125 16.16 54.12 57.70
C ARG A 125 17.43 54.26 56.88
N LEU A 126 17.88 53.16 56.27
CA LEU A 126 18.86 53.12 55.20
C LEU A 126 18.12 53.03 53.86
N ALA A 127 18.53 53.81 52.87
CA ALA A 127 18.19 53.62 51.47
C ALA A 127 19.48 53.70 50.63
N THR A 128 19.83 52.62 49.92
CA THR A 128 21.12 52.50 49.22
C THR A 128 21.00 51.68 47.93
N ARG A 129 21.69 52.10 46.87
CA ARG A 129 21.73 51.41 45.57
C ARG A 129 22.89 50.43 45.58
N ARG A 130 22.65 49.18 45.19
CA ARG A 130 23.65 48.11 45.26
C ARG A 130 23.72 47.31 43.96
N ARG A 131 24.90 46.72 43.76
CA ARG A 131 25.17 45.70 42.74
C ARG A 131 25.65 44.43 43.46
N LEU A 132 25.13 43.28 43.05
CA LEU A 132 25.36 41.99 43.69
C LEU A 132 25.19 40.88 42.65
N ALA A 133 26.21 40.04 42.52
CA ALA A 133 26.13 38.78 41.78
C ALA A 133 25.50 37.70 42.68
N ILE A 134 25.02 36.62 42.07
CA ILE A 134 24.60 35.42 42.80
C ILE A 134 25.83 34.68 43.35
N GLY A 135 25.69 34.11 44.55
CA GLY A 135 26.72 33.33 45.22
C GLY A 135 26.38 33.06 46.69
N GLU A 136 27.05 32.07 47.28
CA GLU A 136 26.94 31.76 48.72
C GLU A 136 27.73 32.76 49.60
N ASP A 137 28.63 33.54 49.01
CA ASP A 137 29.46 34.53 49.69
C ASP A 137 28.66 35.73 50.19
N TRP A 138 28.71 35.97 51.50
CA TRP A 138 28.02 37.06 52.17
C TRP A 138 28.71 38.41 52.00
N SER A 139 28.10 39.32 51.24
CA SER A 139 28.54 40.71 51.14
C SER A 139 28.21 41.47 52.43
N GLN A 140 29.22 41.81 53.24
CA GLN A 140 29.07 42.56 54.49
C GLN A 140 29.25 44.07 54.28
N ASP A 141 28.46 44.89 55.00
CA ASP A 141 28.58 46.34 55.01
C ASP A 141 28.15 46.98 56.34
N VAL A 142 28.48 48.26 56.53
CA VAL A 142 28.12 49.09 57.70
C VAL A 142 27.53 50.42 57.24
N ASN A 143 26.31 50.72 57.69
CA ASN A 143 25.69 52.02 57.46
C ASN A 143 25.76 52.90 58.71
N PHE A 144 26.24 54.13 58.52
CA PHE A 144 26.26 55.19 59.53
C PHE A 144 25.19 56.23 59.19
N GLY A 145 24.04 56.15 59.86
CA GLY A 145 23.09 57.26 59.91
C GLY A 145 23.51 58.29 60.97
N GLU A 146 22.90 59.48 60.98
CA GLU A 146 23.28 60.60 61.87
C GLU A 146 23.46 60.20 63.35
N GLN A 147 22.65 59.23 63.82
CA GLN A 147 22.54 58.80 65.21
C GLN A 147 22.37 57.28 65.35
N SER A 148 22.76 56.50 64.33
CA SER A 148 22.63 55.03 64.36
C SER A 148 23.65 54.32 63.48
N GLU A 149 24.25 53.25 63.99
CA GLU A 149 25.12 52.34 63.23
C GLU A 149 24.37 51.02 62.97
N LEU A 150 24.38 50.54 61.73
CA LEU A 150 23.79 49.26 61.32
C LEU A 150 24.85 48.41 60.62
N ARG A 151 25.18 47.25 61.20
CA ARG A 151 26.06 46.23 60.58
C ARG A 151 25.24 45.09 60.04
N TYR A 152 25.38 44.79 58.76
CA TYR A 152 24.56 43.80 58.07
C TYR A 152 25.37 43.07 57.00
N SER A 153 24.94 41.88 56.61
CA SER A 153 25.43 41.21 55.41
C SER A 153 24.27 40.70 54.58
N TYR A 154 24.48 40.58 53.27
CA TYR A 154 23.47 40.11 52.34
C TYR A 154 24.09 39.32 51.19
N HIS A 155 23.32 38.40 50.60
CA HIS A 155 23.69 37.68 49.39
C HIS A 155 22.43 37.22 48.62
N VAL A 156 22.62 36.62 47.46
CA VAL A 156 21.55 36.01 46.66
C VAL A 156 21.98 34.63 46.20
N VAL A 157 21.14 33.64 46.45
CA VAL A 157 21.28 32.27 45.95
C VAL A 157 20.10 31.90 45.07
N CYS A 158 20.31 31.00 44.13
CA CYS A 158 19.23 30.38 43.38
C CYS A 158 18.56 29.29 44.21
N ASP A 159 17.28 29.05 43.96
CA ASP A 159 16.55 27.94 44.56
C ASP A 159 16.86 26.61 43.86
N GLU A 160 16.39 25.49 44.42
CA GLU A 160 16.68 24.16 43.89
C GLU A 160 16.26 24.05 42.40
N HIS A 161 17.18 23.53 41.58
CA HIS A 161 17.07 23.40 40.13
C HIS A 161 17.13 24.71 39.30
N TYR A 162 17.40 25.88 39.90
CA TYR A 162 17.70 27.12 39.18
C TYR A 162 19.19 27.44 39.13
N TYR A 163 19.67 27.92 37.98
CA TYR A 163 21.09 28.15 37.68
C TYR A 163 21.33 29.48 36.92
N GLY A 164 22.60 29.75 36.64
CA GLY A 164 23.09 30.90 35.89
C GLY A 164 23.22 32.17 36.73
N ASP A 165 23.97 33.17 36.23
CA ASP A 165 24.32 34.44 36.88
C ASP A 165 23.13 35.34 37.29
N SER A 166 21.90 34.85 37.13
CA SER A 166 20.65 35.56 37.39
C SER A 166 19.48 34.65 37.78
N CYS A 167 19.74 33.37 38.09
CA CYS A 167 18.75 32.35 38.45
C CYS A 167 17.59 32.19 37.44
N SER A 168 17.81 32.44 36.15
CA SER A 168 16.75 32.26 35.13
C SER A 168 16.64 30.84 34.61
N ASP A 169 17.67 30.01 34.82
CA ASP A 169 17.94 28.87 33.95
C ASP A 169 17.57 27.58 34.69
N TYR A 170 16.37 27.06 34.43
CA TYR A 170 15.81 25.92 35.16
C TYR A 170 16.24 24.57 34.58
N CYS A 171 16.88 23.75 35.40
CA CYS A 171 17.27 22.38 35.05
C CYS A 171 17.05 21.41 36.22
N ARG A 172 16.09 20.51 36.05
CA ARG A 172 15.88 19.35 36.92
C ARG A 172 16.31 18.06 36.20
N PRO A 173 17.26 17.27 36.75
CA PRO A 173 17.70 16.00 36.16
C PRO A 173 16.54 15.03 35.91
N ARG A 174 16.64 14.22 34.86
CA ARG A 174 15.54 13.36 34.38
C ARG A 174 16.05 12.08 33.72
N ASN A 175 15.27 11.01 33.84
CA ASN A 175 15.52 9.74 33.17
C ASN A 175 14.17 9.04 32.87
N ASP A 176 13.34 9.67 32.05
CA ASP A 176 12.00 9.21 31.68
C ASP A 176 11.66 9.60 30.22
N THR A 177 10.44 9.30 29.76
CA THR A 177 9.98 9.53 28.39
C THR A 177 10.07 10.99 27.90
N PHE A 178 10.25 11.96 28.79
CA PHE A 178 10.43 13.38 28.44
C PHE A 178 11.91 13.81 28.37
N GLY A 179 12.87 12.93 28.69
CA GLY A 179 14.30 13.21 28.58
C GLY A 179 15.19 12.42 29.54
N HIS A 180 16.41 12.17 29.07
CA HIS A 180 17.45 11.39 29.74
C HIS A 180 18.71 12.26 29.92
N TYR A 181 18.76 13.07 30.98
CA TYR A 181 19.82 14.06 31.20
C TYR A 181 20.08 14.38 32.68
N THR A 182 21.33 14.77 32.97
CA THR A 182 21.74 15.47 34.18
C THR A 182 21.90 16.97 33.92
N CYS A 183 22.01 17.78 34.97
CA CYS A 183 22.28 19.21 34.87
C CYS A 183 23.74 19.49 35.20
N ASP A 184 24.41 20.34 34.42
CA ASP A 184 25.75 20.83 34.75
C ASP A 184 25.72 22.01 35.74
N SER A 185 26.89 22.51 36.14
CA SER A 185 27.02 23.62 37.09
C SER A 185 26.50 24.97 36.57
N ALA A 186 26.17 25.09 35.29
CA ALA A 186 25.56 26.27 34.68
C ALA A 186 24.07 26.06 34.33
N GLY A 187 23.50 24.88 34.62
CA GLY A 187 22.11 24.53 34.31
C GLY A 187 21.88 23.98 32.90
N ASN A 188 22.92 23.68 32.13
CA ASN A 188 22.74 23.02 30.83
C ASN A 188 22.38 21.54 31.02
N ARG A 189 21.63 21.00 30.07
CA ARG A 189 21.24 19.58 30.04
C ARG A 189 22.39 18.74 29.44
N ALA A 190 23.11 18.04 30.29
CA ALA A 190 24.09 17.03 29.87
C ALA A 190 23.36 15.70 29.62
N CYS A 191 23.20 15.31 28.35
CA CYS A 191 22.53 14.07 28.00
C CYS A 191 23.24 12.84 28.56
N LEU A 192 22.46 11.85 29.02
CA LEU A 192 22.99 10.55 29.41
C LEU A 192 23.56 9.82 28.19
N ALA A 193 24.52 8.91 28.43
CA ALA A 193 25.18 8.16 27.37
C ALA A 193 24.15 7.44 26.46
N GLY A 194 24.24 7.70 25.15
CA GLY A 194 23.30 7.17 24.17
C GLY A 194 22.10 8.07 23.85
N TRP A 195 21.98 9.28 24.42
CA TRP A 195 20.88 10.22 24.15
C TRP A 195 21.37 11.56 23.59
N ARG A 196 20.51 12.23 22.80
CA ARG A 196 20.79 13.54 22.18
C ARG A 196 19.54 14.40 22.00
N GLY A 197 19.71 15.57 21.40
CA GLY A 197 18.66 16.56 21.16
C GLY A 197 18.49 17.52 22.34
N GLU A 198 17.74 18.61 22.14
CA GLU A 198 17.59 19.71 23.11
C GLU A 198 17.06 19.26 24.50
N TYR A 199 16.28 18.17 24.53
CA TYR A 199 15.69 17.58 25.73
C TYR A 199 16.31 16.21 26.08
N CYS A 200 17.36 15.80 25.37
CA CYS A 200 18.00 14.49 25.53
C CYS A 200 17.00 13.31 25.44
N SER A 201 16.07 13.42 24.50
CA SER A 201 14.95 12.49 24.27
C SER A 201 15.06 11.73 22.94
N GLU A 202 16.04 12.05 22.09
CA GLU A 202 16.37 11.26 20.90
C GLU A 202 17.40 10.18 21.26
N PRO A 203 17.15 8.90 20.98
CA PRO A 203 18.18 7.87 21.10
C PRO A 203 19.26 8.03 20.01
N ILE A 204 20.50 7.75 20.36
CA ILE A 204 21.62 7.62 19.43
C ILE A 204 21.65 6.17 18.94
N CYS A 205 21.33 5.97 17.66
CA CYS A 205 21.33 4.65 17.03
C CYS A 205 22.74 4.05 16.93
N SER A 206 22.82 2.75 16.61
CA SER A 206 24.08 2.02 16.43
C SER A 206 25.03 2.73 15.44
N SER A 207 26.33 2.63 15.70
CA SER A 207 27.37 3.25 14.87
C SER A 207 27.36 2.68 13.44
N GLY A 208 27.07 3.54 12.46
CA GLY A 208 26.93 3.15 11.05
C GLY A 208 25.48 2.89 10.60
N CYS A 209 24.50 2.91 11.52
CA CYS A 209 23.08 2.75 11.19
C CYS A 209 22.63 3.78 10.13
N SER A 210 22.00 3.30 9.05
CA SER A 210 21.65 4.08 7.87
C SER A 210 20.72 5.26 8.21
N SER A 211 21.19 6.50 7.98
CA SER A 211 20.41 7.71 8.28
C SER A 211 19.15 7.89 7.44
N LYS A 212 19.02 7.15 6.33
CA LYS A 212 17.82 7.14 5.47
C LYS A 212 16.91 5.95 5.75
N HIS A 213 17.49 4.78 6.05
CA HIS A 213 16.79 3.49 5.99
C HIS A 213 16.72 2.77 7.35
N GLY A 214 17.50 3.22 8.33
CA GLY A 214 17.38 2.86 9.74
C GLY A 214 16.62 3.91 10.56
N TYR A 215 16.32 3.52 11.80
CA TYR A 215 15.90 4.35 12.94
C TYR A 215 16.21 3.58 14.23
N CYS A 216 15.96 4.17 15.40
CA CYS A 216 16.09 3.48 16.68
C CYS A 216 15.08 4.03 17.69
N GLU A 217 14.71 3.21 18.68
CA GLU A 217 13.79 3.57 19.76
C GLU A 217 14.50 3.54 21.12
N ALA A 218 15.45 2.61 21.29
CA ALA A 218 16.44 2.65 22.36
C ALA A 218 17.86 2.96 21.81
N PRO A 219 18.76 3.52 22.64
CA PRO A 219 20.15 3.75 22.25
C PRO A 219 20.89 2.49 21.80
N GLY A 220 21.73 2.60 20.78
CA GLY A 220 22.52 1.49 20.25
C GLY A 220 21.74 0.50 19.36
N GLU A 221 20.43 0.65 19.20
CA GLU A 221 19.66 -0.14 18.23
C GLU A 221 19.86 0.36 16.78
N CYS A 222 19.51 -0.48 15.81
CA CYS A 222 19.22 -0.07 14.43
C CYS A 222 18.04 -0.91 13.91
N LYS A 223 16.85 -0.29 13.82
CA LYS A 223 15.62 -0.90 13.28
C LYS A 223 15.45 -0.43 11.83
N CYS A 224 15.15 -1.36 10.93
CA CYS A 224 15.09 -1.06 9.51
C CYS A 224 13.68 -0.62 9.08
N ARG A 225 13.63 0.35 8.15
CA ARG A 225 12.40 0.71 7.44
C ARG A 225 12.02 -0.40 6.47
N LEU A 226 10.72 -0.48 6.15
CA LEU A 226 10.17 -1.51 5.27
C LEU A 226 10.96 -1.60 3.95
N GLY A 227 11.42 -2.81 3.62
CA GLY A 227 12.21 -3.08 2.42
C GLY A 227 13.73 -3.05 2.61
N TRP A 228 14.25 -2.80 3.82
CA TRP A 228 15.69 -2.84 4.14
C TRP A 228 15.98 -3.85 5.26
N HIS A 229 17.18 -4.43 5.24
CA HIS A 229 17.69 -5.36 6.25
C HIS A 229 19.20 -5.17 6.50
N GLY A 230 19.81 -6.14 7.17
CA GLY A 230 21.20 -6.06 7.62
C GLY A 230 21.33 -5.30 8.96
N PRO A 231 22.48 -5.42 9.65
CA PRO A 231 22.68 -4.83 10.98
C PRO A 231 22.74 -3.29 10.95
N LEU A 232 22.96 -2.67 9.78
CA LEU A 232 23.02 -1.22 9.59
C LEU A 232 21.86 -0.67 8.75
N CYS A 233 20.92 -1.53 8.32
CA CYS A 233 19.78 -1.17 7.46
C CYS A 233 20.19 -0.56 6.11
N ASP A 234 21.31 -1.01 5.55
CA ASP A 234 21.91 -0.60 4.28
C ASP A 234 21.78 -1.66 3.17
N GLU A 235 21.33 -2.87 3.51
CA GLU A 235 21.03 -3.93 2.55
C GLU A 235 19.57 -3.87 2.09
N CYS A 236 19.31 -4.00 0.78
CA CYS A 236 17.94 -4.03 0.24
C CYS A 236 17.31 -5.42 0.37
N GLN A 237 16.04 -5.46 0.77
CA GLN A 237 15.24 -6.68 0.74
C GLN A 237 14.87 -7.01 -0.71
N ARG A 238 15.38 -8.14 -1.22
CA ARG A 238 15.01 -8.71 -2.53
C ARG A 238 13.53 -9.09 -2.57
N TYR A 239 12.92 -9.10 -3.76
CA TYR A 239 11.52 -9.52 -3.95
C TYR A 239 11.25 -10.92 -3.35
N PRO A 240 10.12 -11.16 -2.67
CA PRO A 240 9.81 -12.47 -2.08
C PRO A 240 9.82 -13.60 -3.13
N GLY A 241 10.64 -14.62 -2.92
CA GLY A 241 10.85 -15.71 -3.89
C GLY A 241 11.99 -15.49 -4.89
N CYS A 242 12.70 -14.34 -4.84
CA CYS A 242 13.89 -14.10 -5.66
C CYS A 242 15.00 -15.11 -5.35
N LEU A 243 15.29 -15.98 -6.32
CA LEU A 243 16.31 -17.03 -6.23
C LEU A 243 17.67 -16.47 -6.66
N HIS A 244 18.02 -16.54 -7.94
CA HIS A 244 19.33 -16.19 -8.48
C HIS A 244 19.41 -14.73 -8.95
N GLY A 245 19.08 -13.79 -8.05
CA GLY A 245 19.07 -12.36 -8.35
C GLY A 245 19.48 -11.48 -7.15
N THR A 246 19.83 -10.23 -7.44
CA THR A 246 20.23 -9.19 -6.47
C THR A 246 19.20 -8.05 -6.44
N CYS A 247 19.48 -6.97 -5.72
CA CYS A 247 18.71 -5.73 -5.74
C CYS A 247 19.64 -4.52 -5.66
N GLY A 248 19.18 -3.37 -6.16
CA GLY A 248 19.76 -2.05 -5.85
C GLY A 248 18.79 -1.12 -5.10
N GLN A 249 17.50 -1.46 -5.12
CA GLN A 249 16.45 -0.88 -4.27
C GLN A 249 15.53 -2.01 -3.75
N PRO A 250 14.75 -1.76 -2.68
CA PRO A 250 13.82 -2.75 -2.15
C PRO A 250 12.89 -3.36 -3.20
N TRP A 251 12.58 -4.64 -3.01
CA TRP A 251 11.66 -5.42 -3.84
C TRP A 251 12.08 -5.61 -5.31
N GLN A 252 13.37 -5.40 -5.63
CA GLN A 252 13.94 -5.81 -6.91
C GLN A 252 14.38 -7.28 -6.89
N CYS A 253 14.49 -7.87 -8.09
CA CYS A 253 15.11 -9.17 -8.34
C CYS A 253 15.86 -9.10 -9.68
N ASN A 254 17.07 -8.55 -9.63
CA ASN A 254 17.92 -8.32 -10.80
C ASN A 254 18.72 -9.61 -11.06
N CYS A 255 18.41 -10.35 -12.11
CA CYS A 255 18.96 -11.70 -12.29
C CYS A 255 20.47 -11.71 -12.54
N GLN A 256 21.12 -12.73 -11.98
CA GLN A 256 22.50 -13.07 -12.27
C GLN A 256 22.63 -13.62 -13.70
N GLU A 257 23.82 -13.56 -14.28
CA GLU A 257 24.08 -14.05 -15.63
C GLU A 257 23.70 -15.53 -15.76
N GLY A 258 23.01 -15.87 -16.84
CA GLY A 258 22.43 -17.21 -17.07
C GLY A 258 21.05 -17.44 -16.44
N TRP A 259 20.52 -16.53 -15.62
CA TRP A 259 19.19 -16.67 -15.00
C TRP A 259 18.17 -15.65 -15.53
N GLY A 260 16.90 -16.04 -15.55
CA GLY A 260 15.79 -15.22 -16.02
C GLY A 260 14.46 -15.47 -15.31
N GLY A 261 13.42 -14.82 -15.83
CA GLY A 261 12.08 -14.79 -15.22
C GLY A 261 11.99 -13.81 -14.04
N LEU A 262 10.77 -13.47 -13.63
CA LEU A 262 10.49 -12.45 -12.60
C LEU A 262 11.15 -12.74 -11.23
N PHE A 263 11.43 -14.01 -10.95
CA PHE A 263 12.03 -14.48 -9.69
C PHE A 263 13.45 -15.01 -9.85
N CYS A 264 14.06 -14.83 -11.03
CA CYS A 264 15.38 -15.37 -11.38
C CYS A 264 15.49 -16.88 -11.09
N ASN A 265 14.49 -17.61 -11.61
CA ASN A 265 14.24 -19.02 -11.38
C ASN A 265 14.22 -19.85 -12.69
N GLN A 266 14.36 -19.19 -13.84
CA GLN A 266 14.52 -19.82 -15.15
C GLN A 266 16.01 -19.93 -15.49
N ASP A 267 16.53 -21.15 -15.63
CA ASP A 267 17.89 -21.37 -16.12
C ASP A 267 17.92 -21.19 -17.65
N LEU A 268 18.54 -20.10 -18.12
CA LEU A 268 18.69 -19.78 -19.54
C LEU A 268 19.78 -20.63 -20.21
N ASN A 269 20.60 -21.32 -19.41
CA ASN A 269 21.72 -22.18 -19.81
C ASN A 269 21.42 -23.68 -19.57
N TYR A 270 20.14 -24.06 -19.49
CA TYR A 270 19.67 -25.41 -19.17
C TYR A 270 20.40 -26.53 -19.95
N CYS A 271 20.61 -26.37 -21.26
CA CYS A 271 21.31 -27.35 -22.09
C CYS A 271 22.76 -27.63 -21.67
N THR A 272 23.53 -26.62 -21.24
CA THR A 272 24.92 -26.82 -20.80
C THR A 272 24.99 -27.44 -19.40
N ASN A 273 24.03 -27.08 -18.54
CA ASN A 273 23.98 -27.50 -17.14
C ASN A 273 23.43 -28.93 -16.99
N HIS A 274 22.37 -29.27 -17.71
CA HIS A 274 21.63 -30.53 -17.53
C HIS A 274 21.79 -31.56 -18.66
N LYS A 275 22.20 -31.15 -19.88
CA LYS A 275 22.39 -32.03 -21.05
C LYS A 275 21.27 -33.07 -21.25
N PRO A 276 19.99 -32.65 -21.36
CA PRO A 276 18.83 -33.56 -21.28
C PRO A 276 18.71 -34.52 -22.48
N CYS A 277 19.09 -34.08 -23.68
CA CYS A 277 18.90 -34.83 -24.93
C CYS A 277 19.72 -36.12 -25.00
N ARG A 278 19.08 -37.19 -25.51
CA ARG A 278 19.64 -38.54 -25.64
C ARG A 278 20.03 -38.84 -27.09
N ASN A 279 20.61 -40.02 -27.30
CA ASN A 279 20.92 -40.59 -28.62
C ASN A 279 21.72 -39.64 -29.56
N GLY A 280 22.58 -38.82 -28.96
CA GLY A 280 23.43 -37.86 -29.67
C GLY A 280 22.69 -36.71 -30.36
N ALA A 281 21.46 -36.40 -29.93
CA ALA A 281 20.66 -35.27 -30.37
C ALA A 281 21.21 -33.92 -29.86
N THR A 282 20.92 -32.83 -30.58
CA THR A 282 21.43 -31.48 -30.25
C THR A 282 20.45 -30.72 -29.36
N CYS A 283 20.93 -30.20 -28.22
CA CYS A 283 20.13 -29.39 -27.30
C CYS A 283 20.22 -27.90 -27.65
N THR A 284 19.08 -27.20 -27.68
CA THR A 284 19.00 -25.74 -27.81
C THR A 284 18.16 -25.13 -26.68
N ASN A 285 18.66 -24.05 -26.06
CA ASN A 285 17.89 -23.29 -25.06
C ASN A 285 16.83 -22.43 -25.77
N THR A 286 15.62 -22.39 -25.23
CA THR A 286 14.48 -21.60 -25.77
C THR A 286 14.42 -20.16 -25.27
N GLY A 287 15.32 -19.77 -24.36
CA GLY A 287 15.35 -18.44 -23.74
C GLY A 287 14.27 -18.18 -22.66
N GLN A 288 13.42 -19.17 -22.34
CA GLN A 288 12.34 -19.05 -21.35
C GLN A 288 12.50 -20.00 -20.14
N GLY A 289 13.74 -20.42 -19.84
CA GLY A 289 14.01 -21.43 -18.80
C GLY A 289 13.70 -22.87 -19.23
N SER A 290 13.71 -23.14 -20.53
CA SER A 290 13.35 -24.43 -21.13
C SER A 290 14.23 -24.72 -22.34
N TYR A 291 14.24 -25.97 -22.81
CA TYR A 291 15.08 -26.49 -23.88
C TYR A 291 14.25 -27.20 -24.96
N THR A 292 14.85 -27.41 -26.12
CA THR A 292 14.37 -28.31 -27.17
C THR A 292 15.50 -29.22 -27.64
N CYS A 293 15.17 -30.46 -27.98
CA CYS A 293 16.10 -31.43 -28.54
C CYS A 293 15.84 -31.62 -30.03
N ALA A 294 16.84 -31.34 -30.87
CA ALA A 294 16.82 -31.67 -32.29
C ALA A 294 17.27 -33.12 -32.47
N CYS A 295 16.31 -34.02 -32.64
CA CYS A 295 16.55 -35.45 -32.73
C CYS A 295 17.30 -35.86 -34.00
N ARG A 296 18.00 -36.98 -33.91
CA ARG A 296 18.53 -37.67 -35.09
C ARG A 296 17.38 -38.40 -35.81
N PRO A 297 17.49 -38.64 -37.12
CA PRO A 297 16.61 -39.58 -37.83
C PRO A 297 16.57 -40.93 -37.08
N GLY A 298 15.41 -41.60 -37.06
CA GLY A 298 15.12 -42.78 -36.23
C GLY A 298 14.72 -42.48 -34.79
N PHE A 299 14.90 -41.25 -34.27
CA PHE A 299 14.60 -40.94 -32.87
C PHE A 299 13.52 -39.87 -32.68
N SER A 300 12.67 -40.08 -31.68
CA SER A 300 11.54 -39.24 -31.32
C SER A 300 11.36 -39.12 -29.80
N GLY A 301 10.31 -38.42 -29.36
CA GLY A 301 10.11 -38.05 -27.95
C GLY A 301 10.78 -36.73 -27.56
N SER A 302 10.45 -36.22 -26.37
CA SER A 302 10.86 -34.89 -25.88
C SER A 302 12.37 -34.71 -25.69
N ASN A 303 13.08 -35.81 -25.40
CA ASN A 303 14.53 -35.85 -25.23
C ASN A 303 15.20 -36.67 -26.33
N CYS A 304 14.49 -37.05 -27.39
CA CYS A 304 14.94 -38.02 -28.40
C CYS A 304 15.25 -39.39 -27.77
N GLU A 305 14.47 -39.76 -26.74
CA GLU A 305 14.62 -40.95 -25.92
C GLU A 305 13.90 -42.18 -26.48
N LEU A 306 12.97 -41.99 -27.43
CA LEU A 306 12.26 -43.06 -28.11
C LEU A 306 12.93 -43.36 -29.45
N GLU A 307 13.11 -44.65 -29.73
CA GLU A 307 13.40 -45.17 -31.07
C GLU A 307 12.06 -45.22 -31.84
N THR A 308 12.09 -45.02 -33.16
CA THR A 308 10.90 -44.75 -33.98
C THR A 308 10.61 -45.93 -34.90
N ASN A 309 9.74 -46.83 -34.43
CA ASN A 309 9.36 -48.03 -35.18
C ASN A 309 8.78 -47.69 -36.56
N GLU A 310 9.56 -47.84 -37.63
CA GLU A 310 9.12 -47.53 -39.00
C GLU A 310 8.04 -48.50 -39.49
N CYS A 311 7.96 -49.70 -38.89
CA CYS A 311 6.96 -50.71 -39.18
C CYS A 311 5.53 -50.34 -38.74
N ASP A 312 5.32 -49.43 -37.78
CA ASP A 312 3.98 -48.93 -37.38
C ASP A 312 3.21 -48.33 -38.56
N SER A 313 3.92 -47.76 -39.55
CA SER A 313 3.33 -47.26 -40.80
C SER A 313 2.75 -48.36 -41.71
N ASN A 314 2.92 -49.63 -41.32
CA ASN A 314 2.58 -50.83 -42.08
C ASN A 314 3.10 -50.76 -43.53
N PRO A 315 4.42 -50.58 -43.73
CA PRO A 315 4.98 -50.28 -45.05
C PRO A 315 4.96 -51.49 -45.99
N CYS A 316 5.07 -52.71 -45.46
CA CYS A 316 5.02 -53.95 -46.24
C CYS A 316 3.61 -54.23 -46.78
N LYS A 317 3.55 -54.76 -48.00
CA LYS A 317 2.31 -55.09 -48.72
C LYS A 317 2.23 -56.60 -48.98
N ASN A 318 1.11 -57.06 -49.53
CA ASN A 318 0.88 -58.44 -49.96
C ASN A 318 1.16 -59.53 -48.88
N GLY A 319 1.04 -59.18 -47.59
CA GLY A 319 1.28 -60.09 -46.47
C GLY A 319 2.75 -60.23 -46.05
N GLY A 320 3.67 -59.38 -46.53
CA GLY A 320 5.06 -59.37 -46.07
C GLY A 320 5.17 -58.95 -44.60
N SER A 321 6.01 -59.65 -43.83
CA SER A 321 6.28 -59.35 -42.44
C SER A 321 7.32 -58.22 -42.33
N CYS A 322 7.06 -57.21 -41.51
CA CYS A 322 7.97 -56.08 -41.32
C CYS A 322 8.95 -56.35 -40.17
N ASN A 323 10.23 -56.07 -40.38
CA ASN A 323 11.25 -56.03 -39.34
C ASN A 323 11.87 -54.63 -39.28
N ASP A 324 11.91 -54.11 -38.07
CA ASP A 324 12.33 -52.76 -37.68
C ASP A 324 13.86 -52.62 -37.65
N MET A 325 14.39 -51.43 -37.99
CA MET A 325 15.82 -51.10 -37.97
C MET A 325 16.03 -49.61 -37.64
N GLU A 326 17.20 -49.22 -37.14
CA GLU A 326 17.48 -47.80 -36.80
C GLU A 326 17.36 -46.89 -38.04
N ASN A 327 16.26 -46.13 -38.12
CA ASN A 327 15.91 -45.27 -39.26
C ASN A 327 15.74 -46.03 -40.60
N ASP A 328 15.36 -47.31 -40.59
CA ASP A 328 14.86 -47.99 -41.78
C ASP A 328 13.98 -49.21 -41.44
N TYR A 329 13.36 -49.82 -42.46
CA TYR A 329 12.62 -51.07 -42.31
C TYR A 329 12.97 -52.08 -43.41
N SER A 330 12.76 -53.36 -43.09
CA SER A 330 12.91 -54.47 -44.03
C SER A 330 11.65 -55.32 -44.09
N CYS A 331 11.17 -55.62 -45.30
CA CYS A 331 10.00 -56.49 -45.50
C CYS A 331 10.43 -57.90 -45.92
N THR A 332 10.03 -58.90 -45.13
CA THR A 332 10.18 -60.32 -45.46
C THR A 332 9.01 -60.76 -46.32
N CYS A 333 9.24 -60.90 -47.63
CA CYS A 333 8.17 -61.15 -48.60
C CYS A 333 7.75 -62.63 -48.68
N PRO A 334 6.45 -62.93 -48.88
CA PRO A 334 5.99 -64.29 -49.17
C PRO A 334 6.50 -64.78 -50.53
N GLN A 335 6.50 -66.10 -50.76
CA GLN A 335 6.89 -66.67 -52.05
C GLN A 335 6.04 -66.07 -53.19
N GLY A 336 6.71 -65.67 -54.27
CA GLY A 336 6.07 -64.99 -55.41
C GLY A 336 5.95 -63.48 -55.30
N PHE A 337 6.46 -62.85 -54.22
CA PHE A 337 6.49 -61.39 -54.05
C PHE A 337 7.91 -60.84 -53.84
N TYR A 338 8.17 -59.64 -54.36
CA TYR A 338 9.48 -58.98 -54.38
C TYR A 338 9.35 -57.46 -54.23
N GLY A 339 10.48 -56.75 -54.08
CA GLY A 339 10.53 -55.29 -53.85
C GLY A 339 10.71 -54.94 -52.37
N LYS A 340 11.08 -53.68 -52.05
CA LYS A 340 11.36 -53.28 -50.65
C LYS A 340 10.11 -53.37 -49.77
N ASN A 341 8.92 -53.26 -50.36
CA ASN A 341 7.63 -53.28 -49.70
C ASN A 341 6.82 -54.53 -50.11
N CYS A 342 7.45 -55.53 -50.74
CA CYS A 342 6.80 -56.72 -51.31
C CYS A 342 5.71 -56.40 -52.36
N GLU A 343 5.86 -55.26 -53.04
CA GLU A 343 4.88 -54.67 -53.95
C GLU A 343 4.80 -55.37 -55.32
N ILE A 344 5.86 -56.05 -55.75
CA ILE A 344 5.96 -56.75 -57.03
C ILE A 344 5.42 -58.19 -56.85
N SER A 345 4.59 -58.67 -57.77
CA SER A 345 4.09 -60.07 -57.78
C SER A 345 4.49 -60.80 -59.07
N ALA A 346 4.89 -62.07 -58.93
CA ALA A 346 5.49 -62.88 -60.00
C ALA A 346 4.55 -63.88 -60.69
N MET A 347 3.25 -63.90 -60.34
CA MET A 347 2.24 -64.73 -61.02
C MET A 347 1.85 -64.12 -62.38
N THR A 348 1.63 -64.98 -63.37
CA THR A 348 1.28 -64.62 -64.76
C THR A 348 -0.13 -65.08 -65.14
N CYS A 349 -0.60 -64.78 -66.35
CA CYS A 349 -1.85 -65.38 -66.84
C CYS A 349 -1.70 -66.84 -67.28
N ALA A 350 -0.48 -67.35 -67.48
CA ALA A 350 -0.24 -68.76 -67.81
C ALA A 350 -0.59 -69.70 -66.64
N ASP A 351 -0.50 -69.20 -65.40
CA ASP A 351 -0.78 -69.95 -64.17
C ASP A 351 -2.29 -70.14 -63.90
N GLY A 352 -3.16 -69.69 -64.81
CA GLY A 352 -4.62 -69.80 -64.71
C GLY A 352 -5.28 -69.13 -63.48
N PRO A 353 -4.86 -67.93 -63.02
CA PRO A 353 -5.22 -67.40 -61.71
C PRO A 353 -6.69 -66.91 -61.58
N CYS A 354 -7.50 -66.96 -62.64
CA CYS A 354 -8.86 -66.45 -62.67
C CYS A 354 -9.89 -67.58 -62.61
N PHE A 355 -10.54 -67.73 -61.46
CA PHE A 355 -11.53 -68.77 -61.20
C PHE A 355 -12.89 -68.46 -61.86
N ASN A 356 -13.80 -69.45 -61.81
CA ASN A 356 -15.21 -69.32 -62.23
C ASN A 356 -15.44 -68.79 -63.67
N GLY A 357 -14.45 -68.95 -64.57
CA GLY A 357 -14.51 -68.46 -65.96
C GLY A 357 -14.14 -66.99 -66.15
N GLY A 358 -13.46 -66.36 -65.19
CA GLY A 358 -12.92 -65.01 -65.35
C GLY A 358 -11.87 -64.92 -66.46
N THR A 359 -11.91 -63.85 -67.27
CA THR A 359 -10.89 -63.59 -68.30
C THR A 359 -9.62 -63.06 -67.64
N CYS A 360 -8.48 -63.72 -67.80
CA CYS A 360 -7.19 -63.18 -67.36
C CYS A 360 -6.66 -62.14 -68.35
N MET A 361 -6.03 -61.09 -67.84
CA MET A 361 -5.39 -60.01 -68.60
C MET A 361 -4.05 -59.68 -67.93
N GLU A 362 -2.95 -59.69 -68.68
CA GLU A 362 -1.64 -59.31 -68.15
C GLU A 362 -1.49 -57.79 -68.06
N LYS A 363 -0.78 -57.30 -67.04
CA LYS A 363 -0.50 -55.88 -66.83
C LYS A 363 0.86 -55.53 -67.42
N MET A 364 0.93 -54.39 -68.12
CA MET A 364 2.18 -53.89 -68.74
C MET A 364 3.31 -53.61 -67.74
N THR A 365 2.99 -53.52 -66.44
CA THR A 365 3.92 -53.33 -65.32
C THR A 365 4.38 -54.65 -64.66
N GLY A 366 3.97 -55.80 -65.21
CA GLY A 366 4.08 -57.11 -64.55
C GLY A 366 2.85 -57.45 -63.71
N GLY A 367 2.63 -58.76 -63.52
CA GLY A 367 1.45 -59.32 -62.86
C GLY A 367 0.19 -59.37 -63.74
N TYR A 368 -0.91 -59.84 -63.16
CA TYR A 368 -2.18 -60.09 -63.85
C TYR A 368 -3.36 -59.26 -63.31
N SER A 369 -4.50 -59.35 -64.00
CA SER A 369 -5.81 -58.85 -63.60
C SER A 369 -6.90 -59.78 -64.13
N CYS A 370 -7.89 -60.14 -63.31
CA CYS A 370 -9.04 -60.90 -63.78
C CYS A 370 -10.24 -59.99 -64.08
N ARG A 371 -10.96 -60.30 -65.17
CA ARG A 371 -12.27 -59.71 -65.49
C ARG A 371 -13.36 -60.74 -65.28
N CYS A 372 -14.20 -60.54 -64.26
CA CYS A 372 -15.13 -61.56 -63.77
C CYS A 372 -16.45 -61.62 -64.56
N PRO A 373 -17.08 -62.80 -64.68
CA PRO A 373 -18.42 -62.92 -65.26
C PRO A 373 -19.49 -62.28 -64.36
N HIS A 374 -20.65 -61.98 -64.94
CA HIS A 374 -21.82 -61.55 -64.17
C HIS A 374 -22.15 -62.59 -63.07
N GLY A 375 -22.25 -62.12 -61.83
CA GLY A 375 -22.49 -62.99 -60.68
C GLY A 375 -21.24 -63.42 -59.90
N TYR A 376 -20.04 -62.93 -60.26
CA TYR A 376 -18.80 -63.15 -59.52
C TYR A 376 -18.01 -61.85 -59.25
N MET A 377 -17.21 -61.85 -58.19
CA MET A 377 -16.34 -60.76 -57.72
C MET A 377 -15.07 -61.32 -57.06
N GLY A 378 -14.21 -60.42 -56.55
CA GLY A 378 -12.87 -60.75 -56.04
C GLY A 378 -11.79 -60.52 -57.09
N SER A 379 -10.52 -60.40 -56.66
CA SER A 379 -9.38 -60.13 -57.56
C SER A 379 -9.15 -61.25 -58.57
N ASN A 380 -9.58 -62.46 -58.21
CA ASN A 380 -9.39 -63.70 -58.95
C ASN A 380 -10.74 -64.30 -59.38
N CYS A 381 -11.84 -63.54 -59.28
CA CYS A 381 -13.21 -63.98 -59.54
C CYS A 381 -13.67 -65.16 -58.67
N GLU A 382 -13.03 -65.33 -57.51
CA GLU A 382 -13.16 -66.49 -56.62
C GLU A 382 -14.44 -66.46 -55.78
N LYS A 383 -15.09 -65.30 -55.64
CA LYS A 383 -16.30 -65.10 -54.83
C LYS A 383 -17.53 -64.93 -55.72
N LYS A 384 -18.67 -65.48 -55.29
CA LYS A 384 -19.98 -65.14 -55.89
C LYS A 384 -20.36 -63.71 -55.51
N LEU A 385 -21.04 -62.99 -56.41
CA LEU A 385 -21.50 -61.62 -56.22
C LEU A 385 -22.66 -61.55 -55.22
N ASP A 386 -22.33 -61.42 -53.94
CA ASP A 386 -23.27 -61.02 -52.88
C ASP A 386 -23.59 -59.53 -53.02
N ARG A 387 -24.87 -59.17 -53.18
CA ARG A 387 -25.32 -57.77 -53.32
C ARG A 387 -25.47 -57.07 -51.98
N CYS A 388 -25.46 -57.81 -50.87
CA CYS A 388 -25.46 -57.27 -49.52
C CYS A 388 -24.06 -56.91 -48.99
N SER A 389 -22.97 -57.31 -49.67
CA SER A 389 -21.60 -57.12 -49.21
C SER A 389 -21.25 -55.66 -48.86
N ASN A 390 -21.80 -54.71 -49.62
CA ASN A 390 -21.55 -53.27 -49.45
C ASN A 390 -22.50 -52.61 -48.44
N SER A 391 -23.19 -53.39 -47.61
CA SER A 391 -24.18 -52.93 -46.62
C SER A 391 -25.18 -51.90 -47.18
N PRO A 392 -25.91 -52.21 -48.27
CA PRO A 392 -26.75 -51.24 -48.98
C PRO A 392 -27.97 -50.77 -48.17
N CYS A 393 -28.27 -51.37 -47.01
CA CYS A 393 -29.33 -50.96 -46.10
C CYS A 393 -28.76 -50.05 -45.01
N SER A 394 -29.25 -48.81 -44.94
CA SER A 394 -28.90 -47.81 -43.94
C SER A 394 -29.39 -48.20 -42.54
N ASN A 395 -28.88 -47.50 -41.52
CA ASN A 395 -29.39 -47.55 -40.14
C ASN A 395 -29.46 -48.97 -39.53
N GLY A 396 -28.55 -49.86 -39.98
CA GLY A 396 -28.46 -51.24 -39.51
C GLY A 396 -29.61 -52.15 -39.97
N GLY A 397 -30.40 -51.75 -40.99
CA GLY A 397 -31.42 -52.60 -41.61
C GLY A 397 -30.83 -53.90 -42.16
N GLN A 398 -31.56 -55.00 -42.05
CA GLN A 398 -31.08 -56.30 -42.53
C GLN A 398 -31.23 -56.40 -44.04
N CYS A 399 -30.12 -56.60 -44.74
CA CYS A 399 -30.10 -56.86 -46.17
C CYS A 399 -30.48 -58.32 -46.48
N LEU A 400 -31.30 -58.51 -47.52
CA LEU A 400 -31.68 -59.80 -48.09
C LEU A 400 -31.46 -59.77 -49.61
N ASP A 401 -30.51 -60.55 -50.10
CA ASP A 401 -30.31 -60.76 -51.54
C ASP A 401 -31.28 -61.85 -52.04
N LEU A 402 -32.20 -61.46 -52.93
CA LEU A 402 -33.19 -62.34 -53.54
C LEU A 402 -32.77 -62.78 -54.96
N GLY A 403 -31.46 -62.74 -55.25
CA GLY A 403 -30.83 -63.27 -56.47
C GLY A 403 -30.99 -62.39 -57.71
N HIS A 404 -32.15 -61.74 -57.88
CA HIS A 404 -32.39 -60.73 -58.92
C HIS A 404 -32.75 -59.36 -58.35
N THR A 405 -33.35 -59.28 -57.17
CA THR A 405 -33.68 -58.04 -56.45
C THR A 405 -33.05 -58.01 -55.06
N LEU A 406 -32.95 -56.82 -54.48
CA LEU A 406 -32.44 -56.55 -53.15
C LEU A 406 -33.60 -56.07 -52.26
N LEU A 407 -33.73 -56.59 -51.05
CA LEU A 407 -34.71 -56.13 -50.08
C LEU A 407 -34.04 -55.76 -48.75
N CYS A 408 -34.29 -54.54 -48.28
CA CYS A 408 -33.89 -54.09 -46.96
C CYS A 408 -35.05 -54.28 -45.97
N ARG A 409 -34.86 -55.11 -44.94
CA ARG A 409 -35.78 -55.24 -43.81
C ARG A 409 -35.36 -54.30 -42.69
N CYS A 410 -36.10 -53.22 -42.51
CA CYS A 410 -35.76 -52.16 -41.57
C CYS A 410 -35.92 -52.59 -40.11
N ARG A 411 -35.14 -51.95 -39.23
CA ARG A 411 -35.35 -52.01 -37.79
C ARG A 411 -36.56 -51.13 -37.41
N PRO A 412 -37.23 -51.41 -36.28
CA PRO A 412 -38.17 -50.46 -35.69
C PRO A 412 -37.56 -49.05 -35.59
N GLY A 413 -38.37 -48.02 -35.84
CA GLY A 413 -37.93 -46.62 -35.97
C GLY A 413 -37.49 -46.19 -37.37
N PHE A 414 -37.25 -47.12 -38.31
CA PHE A 414 -36.80 -46.76 -39.66
C PHE A 414 -37.73 -47.26 -40.77
N THR A 415 -37.82 -46.46 -41.84
CA THR A 415 -38.60 -46.74 -43.05
C THR A 415 -37.84 -46.27 -44.31
N GLY A 416 -38.46 -46.45 -45.48
CA GLY A 416 -37.86 -46.23 -46.80
C GLY A 416 -37.23 -47.51 -47.40
N PRO A 417 -37.03 -47.55 -48.74
CA PRO A 417 -36.58 -48.74 -49.47
C PRO A 417 -35.16 -49.20 -49.09
N ARG A 418 -34.36 -48.34 -48.44
CA ARG A 418 -33.04 -48.65 -47.89
C ARG A 418 -32.96 -48.42 -46.39
N CYS A 419 -34.09 -48.25 -45.70
CA CYS A 419 -34.17 -47.93 -44.27
C CYS A 419 -33.51 -46.60 -43.90
N GLU A 420 -33.51 -45.65 -44.84
CA GLU A 420 -32.81 -44.37 -44.77
C GLU A 420 -33.59 -43.26 -44.02
N ILE A 421 -34.88 -43.46 -43.75
CA ILE A 421 -35.78 -42.46 -43.15
C ILE A 421 -36.03 -42.82 -41.68
N ASN A 422 -35.74 -41.93 -40.73
CA ASN A 422 -36.25 -42.07 -39.35
C ASN A 422 -37.76 -41.80 -39.34
N ILE A 423 -38.52 -42.58 -38.58
CA ILE A 423 -39.94 -42.32 -38.34
C ILE A 423 -40.02 -41.23 -37.27
N ASP A 424 -40.66 -40.11 -37.58
CA ASP A 424 -40.89 -39.01 -36.64
C ASP A 424 -41.87 -39.46 -35.54
N ASP A 425 -41.33 -39.89 -34.39
CA ASP A 425 -42.11 -40.32 -33.23
C ASP A 425 -42.83 -39.13 -32.56
N CYS A 426 -42.36 -37.90 -32.81
CA CYS A 426 -42.97 -36.65 -32.35
C CYS A 426 -44.18 -36.20 -33.20
N ALA A 427 -44.39 -36.73 -34.41
CA ALA A 427 -45.52 -36.38 -35.29
C ALA A 427 -46.89 -36.59 -34.63
N SER A 428 -46.98 -37.47 -33.63
CA SER A 428 -48.18 -37.72 -32.82
C SER A 428 -48.47 -36.65 -31.76
N SER A 429 -47.60 -35.64 -31.60
CA SER A 429 -47.62 -34.62 -30.54
C SER A 429 -47.75 -35.21 -29.12
N PRO A 430 -46.85 -36.13 -28.70
CA PRO A 430 -47.00 -36.88 -27.44
C PRO A 430 -46.74 -36.03 -26.18
N CYS A 431 -46.02 -34.91 -26.32
CA CYS A 431 -45.67 -34.01 -25.21
C CYS A 431 -46.82 -33.05 -24.87
N ARG A 432 -47.29 -33.11 -23.62
CA ARG A 432 -48.39 -32.28 -23.11
C ARG A 432 -47.85 -31.04 -22.39
N ASN A 433 -48.77 -30.14 -22.01
CA ASN A 433 -48.47 -28.95 -21.20
C ASN A 433 -47.37 -28.04 -21.79
N ALA A 434 -47.34 -27.93 -23.13
CA ALA A 434 -46.35 -27.19 -23.91
C ALA A 434 -44.88 -27.64 -23.71
N GLY A 435 -44.65 -28.89 -23.29
CA GLY A 435 -43.31 -29.48 -23.36
C GLY A 435 -42.87 -29.71 -24.80
N THR A 436 -41.60 -29.44 -25.12
CA THR A 436 -41.06 -29.57 -26.48
C THR A 436 -40.68 -31.03 -26.75
N CYS A 437 -41.19 -31.57 -27.86
CA CYS A 437 -40.84 -32.92 -28.32
C CYS A 437 -39.50 -32.92 -29.07
N VAL A 438 -38.66 -33.91 -28.79
CA VAL A 438 -37.43 -34.19 -29.52
C VAL A 438 -37.51 -35.61 -30.06
N ASP A 439 -37.46 -35.74 -31.38
CA ASP A 439 -37.48 -37.01 -32.10
C ASP A 439 -36.27 -37.88 -31.73
N SER A 440 -36.42 -39.20 -31.82
CA SER A 440 -35.35 -40.18 -31.58
C SER A 440 -35.63 -41.46 -32.36
N VAL A 441 -34.82 -42.50 -32.18
CA VAL A 441 -34.95 -43.74 -32.97
C VAL A 441 -35.90 -44.71 -32.27
N ASN A 442 -37.13 -44.83 -32.77
CA ASN A 442 -38.20 -45.65 -32.17
C ASN A 442 -38.54 -45.22 -30.72
N ASP A 443 -38.36 -43.94 -30.42
CA ASP A 443 -38.80 -43.30 -29.19
C ASP A 443 -38.82 -41.77 -29.34
N TYR A 444 -39.40 -41.06 -28.37
CA TYR A 444 -39.34 -39.60 -28.27
C TYR A 444 -38.93 -39.15 -26.86
N THR A 445 -38.31 -37.98 -26.79
CA THR A 445 -37.99 -37.31 -25.51
C THR A 445 -38.76 -36.00 -25.39
N CYS A 446 -39.62 -35.88 -24.38
CA CYS A 446 -40.26 -34.61 -24.05
C CYS A 446 -39.41 -33.81 -23.06
N THR A 447 -39.07 -32.56 -23.40
CA THR A 447 -38.52 -31.59 -22.45
C THR A 447 -39.65 -30.78 -21.82
N CYS A 448 -39.86 -30.93 -20.52
CA CYS A 448 -41.04 -30.40 -19.85
C CYS A 448 -40.90 -28.94 -19.41
N THR A 449 -42.02 -28.23 -19.44
CA THR A 449 -42.17 -26.90 -18.83
C THR A 449 -42.11 -26.98 -17.31
N LEU A 450 -41.72 -25.87 -16.66
CA LEU A 450 -41.59 -25.80 -15.20
C LEU A 450 -42.89 -26.20 -14.50
N GLY A 451 -42.78 -27.12 -13.53
CA GLY A 451 -43.93 -27.70 -12.81
C GLY A 451 -44.56 -28.93 -13.48
N TYR A 452 -43.96 -29.49 -14.53
CA TYR A 452 -44.39 -30.74 -15.15
C TYR A 452 -43.23 -31.75 -15.34
N THR A 453 -43.55 -33.04 -15.27
CA THR A 453 -42.62 -34.18 -15.32
C THR A 453 -43.25 -35.42 -15.97
N GLY A 454 -42.45 -36.48 -16.11
CA GLY A 454 -42.83 -37.74 -16.76
C GLY A 454 -42.65 -37.69 -18.28
N LYS A 455 -42.59 -38.86 -18.92
CA LYS A 455 -42.19 -39.00 -20.34
C LYS A 455 -43.05 -38.19 -21.33
N THR A 456 -44.29 -37.85 -20.98
CA THR A 456 -45.22 -37.04 -21.79
C THR A 456 -45.50 -35.66 -21.19
N CYS A 457 -44.77 -35.25 -20.14
CA CYS A 457 -45.01 -34.03 -19.35
C CYS A 457 -46.42 -33.92 -18.75
N ALA A 458 -47.13 -35.04 -18.61
CA ALA A 458 -48.51 -35.08 -18.12
C ALA A 458 -48.63 -34.97 -16.59
N VAL A 459 -47.56 -35.27 -15.83
CA VAL A 459 -47.58 -35.26 -14.37
C VAL A 459 -47.19 -33.87 -13.86
N ARG A 460 -48.03 -33.24 -13.04
CA ARG A 460 -47.67 -31.99 -12.35
C ARG A 460 -46.69 -32.30 -11.22
N SER A 461 -45.57 -31.59 -11.17
CA SER A 461 -44.59 -31.66 -10.09
C SER A 461 -44.65 -30.40 -9.23
N ASP A 462 -44.97 -30.57 -7.95
CA ASP A 462 -44.72 -29.57 -6.93
C ASP A 462 -43.28 -29.74 -6.42
N ALA A 463 -42.45 -28.71 -6.57
CA ALA A 463 -41.04 -28.73 -6.23
C ALA A 463 -40.74 -28.93 -4.73
N CYS A 464 -41.73 -28.70 -3.85
CA CYS A 464 -41.61 -28.94 -2.41
C CYS A 464 -41.95 -30.39 -2.00
N SER A 465 -42.54 -31.20 -2.88
CA SER A 465 -42.94 -32.60 -2.61
C SER A 465 -41.78 -33.51 -2.15
N ALA A 466 -40.54 -33.17 -2.52
CA ALA A 466 -39.34 -33.91 -2.18
C ALA A 466 -38.72 -33.51 -0.82
N TYR A 467 -39.40 -32.67 -0.03
CA TYR A 467 -38.91 -32.09 1.23
C TYR A 467 -37.49 -31.52 1.11
N PRO A 468 -37.23 -30.60 0.16
CA PRO A 468 -35.86 -30.14 -0.14
C PRO A 468 -35.23 -29.31 0.99
N CYS A 469 -36.01 -28.78 1.93
CA CYS A 469 -35.54 -27.97 3.04
C CYS A 469 -35.21 -28.83 4.27
N HIS A 470 -34.02 -28.65 4.83
CA HIS A 470 -33.55 -29.34 6.03
C HIS A 470 -33.86 -28.54 7.30
N ASN A 471 -33.59 -29.14 8.47
CA ASN A 471 -33.63 -28.49 9.79
C ASN A 471 -34.90 -27.68 10.12
N GLY A 472 -36.06 -28.16 9.63
CA GLY A 472 -37.36 -27.51 9.86
C GLY A 472 -37.65 -26.28 8.98
N GLY A 473 -36.84 -26.02 7.96
CA GLY A 473 -37.09 -24.96 6.98
C GLY A 473 -38.41 -25.15 6.22
N THR A 474 -39.17 -24.08 6.06
CA THR A 474 -40.45 -24.09 5.31
C THR A 474 -40.17 -23.93 3.82
N CYS A 475 -40.73 -24.81 2.99
CA CYS A 475 -40.54 -24.80 1.54
C CYS A 475 -41.63 -23.99 0.82
N PHE A 476 -41.21 -23.16 -0.15
CA PHE A 476 -42.10 -22.45 -1.06
C PHE A 476 -41.70 -22.71 -2.51
N THR A 477 -42.68 -22.92 -3.40
CA THR A 477 -42.47 -23.06 -4.83
C THR A 477 -42.25 -21.70 -5.48
N HIS A 478 -41.05 -21.42 -5.97
CA HIS A 478 -40.71 -20.19 -6.70
C HIS A 478 -40.49 -20.49 -8.19
N PHE A 479 -40.54 -19.47 -9.06
CA PHE A 479 -40.36 -19.65 -10.51
C PHE A 479 -38.92 -20.09 -10.91
N THR A 480 -37.98 -20.06 -9.96
CA THR A 480 -36.60 -20.55 -10.10
C THR A 480 -36.36 -21.92 -9.47
N GLY A 481 -37.37 -22.55 -8.85
CA GLY A 481 -37.23 -23.80 -8.09
C GLY A 481 -37.79 -23.70 -6.66
N PRO A 482 -37.56 -24.71 -5.80
CA PRO A 482 -37.96 -24.66 -4.40
C PRO A 482 -37.05 -23.69 -3.63
N VAL A 483 -37.66 -22.83 -2.80
CA VAL A 483 -36.97 -21.85 -1.94
C VAL A 483 -37.30 -22.16 -0.49
N CYS A 484 -36.28 -22.21 0.36
CA CYS A 484 -36.41 -22.56 1.77
C CYS A 484 -36.33 -21.31 2.67
N GLN A 485 -37.32 -21.12 3.54
CA GLN A 485 -37.27 -20.16 4.64
C GLN A 485 -36.78 -20.87 5.91
N CYS A 486 -35.64 -20.43 6.44
CA CYS A 486 -34.97 -21.10 7.55
C CYS A 486 -35.40 -20.56 8.93
N PRO A 487 -35.39 -21.40 9.99
CA PRO A 487 -35.42 -20.94 11.37
C PRO A 487 -34.19 -20.08 11.69
N ALA A 488 -34.28 -19.25 12.74
CA ALA A 488 -33.25 -18.27 13.10
C ALA A 488 -31.83 -18.87 13.31
N ASP A 489 -31.77 -20.13 13.76
CA ASP A 489 -30.51 -20.84 14.04
C ASP A 489 -29.92 -21.56 12.81
N PHE A 490 -30.50 -21.40 11.61
CA PHE A 490 -30.05 -22.07 10.39
C PHE A 490 -29.97 -21.15 9.17
N MET A 491 -28.97 -21.38 8.30
CA MET A 491 -28.76 -20.66 7.05
C MET A 491 -28.39 -21.62 5.90
N GLY A 492 -28.31 -21.07 4.69
CA GLY A 492 -28.03 -21.82 3.46
C GLY A 492 -29.25 -21.95 2.56
N SER A 493 -29.05 -22.40 1.32
CA SER A 493 -30.08 -22.47 0.28
C SER A 493 -31.21 -23.46 0.60
N ARG A 494 -30.91 -24.42 1.49
CA ARG A 494 -31.77 -25.52 1.94
C ARG A 494 -31.82 -25.61 3.47
N CYS A 495 -31.43 -24.55 4.18
CA CYS A 495 -31.31 -24.48 5.65
C CYS A 495 -30.35 -25.51 6.25
N GLU A 496 -29.31 -25.86 5.50
CA GLU A 496 -28.38 -26.96 5.73
C GLU A 496 -27.27 -26.64 6.76
N PHE A 497 -26.98 -25.36 7.03
CA PHE A 497 -25.91 -24.95 7.94
C PHE A 497 -26.46 -24.37 9.25
N ALA A 498 -26.00 -24.88 10.39
CA ALA A 498 -26.34 -24.31 11.71
C ALA A 498 -25.55 -23.03 11.99
N VAL A 499 -26.24 -21.95 12.35
CA VAL A 499 -25.66 -20.69 12.80
C VAL A 499 -25.17 -20.88 14.23
N ARG A 500 -23.86 -21.09 14.40
CA ARG A 500 -23.26 -21.06 15.74
C ARG A 500 -23.37 -19.63 16.30
N PRO A 501 -23.96 -19.41 17.49
CA PRO A 501 -23.88 -18.12 18.13
C PRO A 501 -22.41 -17.77 18.37
N ALA A 502 -22.02 -16.54 18.02
CA ALA A 502 -20.70 -16.02 18.40
C ALA A 502 -20.60 -16.00 19.92
N ASP A 503 -19.46 -16.43 20.47
CA ASP A 503 -19.22 -16.56 21.91
C ASP A 503 -19.34 -15.18 22.60
N THR A 504 -20.51 -14.90 23.19
CA THR A 504 -20.88 -13.59 23.72
C THR A 504 -20.26 -13.31 25.08
N LYS A 505 -18.92 -13.30 25.10
CA LYS A 505 -18.13 -12.64 26.15
C LYS A 505 -18.60 -11.18 26.24
N GLY A 506 -19.18 -10.83 27.38
CA GLY A 506 -20.01 -9.64 27.52
C GLY A 506 -19.30 -8.35 27.12
N PHE A 507 -19.87 -7.63 26.16
CA PHE A 507 -19.45 -6.27 25.84
C PHE A 507 -19.65 -5.37 27.07
N PRO A 508 -18.63 -4.64 27.54
CA PRO A 508 -18.78 -3.78 28.70
C PRO A 508 -19.67 -2.57 28.35
N VAL A 509 -20.74 -2.40 29.12
CA VAL A 509 -21.78 -1.37 28.92
C VAL A 509 -21.23 0.07 28.88
N ALA A 510 -20.01 0.29 29.38
CA ALA A 510 -19.30 1.57 29.36
C ALA A 510 -19.18 2.21 27.96
N LEU A 511 -18.86 1.43 26.91
CA LEU A 511 -18.46 2.01 25.61
C LEU A 511 -19.63 2.66 24.84
N ALA A 512 -20.86 2.17 25.02
CA ALA A 512 -22.04 2.77 24.40
C ALA A 512 -22.36 4.17 24.99
N VAL A 513 -22.12 4.35 26.29
CA VAL A 513 -22.32 5.62 26.99
C VAL A 513 -21.28 6.66 26.55
N SER A 514 -20.03 6.24 26.36
CA SER A 514 -18.95 7.12 25.89
C SER A 514 -19.23 7.74 24.51
N PHE A 515 -19.72 6.95 23.54
CA PHE A 515 -20.04 7.47 22.20
C PHE A 515 -21.23 8.44 22.21
N ALA A 516 -22.27 8.16 22.99
CA ALA A 516 -23.42 9.06 23.14
C ALA A 516 -23.01 10.41 23.77
N LEU A 517 -22.22 10.38 24.85
CA LEU A 517 -21.71 11.59 25.50
C LEU A 517 -20.75 12.37 24.58
N GLY A 518 -19.89 11.69 23.83
CA GLY A 518 -18.98 12.33 22.87
C GLY A 518 -19.69 13.10 21.75
N LEU A 519 -20.80 12.56 21.22
CA LEU A 519 -21.62 13.26 20.23
C LEU A 519 -22.37 14.46 20.82
N VAL A 520 -22.82 14.36 22.07
CA VAL A 520 -23.47 15.48 22.79
C VAL A 520 -22.48 16.60 23.12
N THR A 521 -21.25 16.29 23.55
CA THR A 521 -20.23 17.32 23.80
C THR A 521 -19.76 17.97 22.49
N LEU A 522 -19.54 17.21 21.42
CA LEU A 522 -19.15 17.74 20.11
C LEU A 522 -20.21 18.72 19.56
N THR A 523 -21.49 18.35 19.62
CA THR A 523 -22.58 19.22 19.15
C THR A 523 -22.72 20.49 19.99
N LEU A 524 -22.57 20.41 21.32
CA LEU A 524 -22.55 21.59 22.19
C LEU A 524 -21.37 22.52 21.89
N VAL A 525 -20.16 21.99 21.64
CA VAL A 525 -18.98 22.79 21.26
C VAL A 525 -19.20 23.49 19.91
N VAL A 526 -19.76 22.80 18.91
CA VAL A 526 -20.11 23.41 17.61
C VAL A 526 -21.16 24.52 17.78
N CYS A 527 -22.19 24.31 18.59
CA CYS A 527 -23.19 25.34 18.89
C CYS A 527 -22.56 26.56 19.61
N ALA A 528 -21.64 26.34 20.56
CA ALA A 528 -20.92 27.41 21.24
C ALA A 528 -20.03 28.21 20.27
N ALA A 529 -19.28 27.54 19.40
CA ALA A 529 -18.47 28.19 18.37
C ALA A 529 -19.32 29.04 17.40
N VAL A 530 -20.47 28.52 16.95
CA VAL A 530 -21.41 29.27 16.11
C VAL A 530 -22.03 30.46 16.86
N TYR A 531 -22.28 30.34 18.17
CA TYR A 531 -22.75 31.46 19.00
C TYR A 531 -21.68 32.56 19.13
N ILE A 532 -20.43 32.20 19.44
CA ILE A 532 -19.30 33.14 19.55
C ILE A 532 -19.06 33.86 18.22
N LEU A 533 -19.03 33.13 17.09
CA LEU A 533 -18.89 33.73 15.76
C LEU A 533 -20.07 34.67 15.41
N ARG A 534 -21.29 34.39 15.90
CA ARG A 534 -22.45 35.29 15.79
C ARG A 534 -22.33 36.51 16.71
N GLN A 535 -21.77 36.39 17.90
CA GLN A 535 -21.43 37.53 18.76
C GLN A 535 -20.37 38.43 18.12
N MET A 536 -19.27 37.88 17.62
CA MET A 536 -18.21 38.65 16.95
C MET A 536 -18.74 39.40 15.71
N ARG A 537 -19.68 38.81 14.96
CA ARG A 537 -20.37 39.49 13.84
C ARG A 537 -21.39 40.56 14.28
N ARG A 538 -21.87 40.54 15.53
CA ARG A 538 -22.70 41.61 16.11
C ARG A 538 -21.87 42.72 16.76
N GLY A 539 -20.71 42.41 17.34
CA GLY A 539 -19.80 43.37 17.98
C GLY A 539 -19.08 44.33 17.03
N ARG A 540 -19.20 44.17 15.71
CA ARG A 540 -18.49 44.99 14.70
C ARG A 540 -19.40 45.91 13.87
N LYS A 541 -20.49 46.40 14.48
CA LYS A 541 -21.42 47.40 13.90
C LYS A 541 -21.79 48.54 14.88
N SER A 542 -20.82 49.33 15.35
CA SER A 542 -21.05 50.72 15.81
C SER A 542 -19.75 51.51 16.03
N LEU A 543 -19.11 51.97 14.95
CA LEU A 543 -18.34 53.22 14.94
C LEU A 543 -18.06 53.64 13.48
N GLY A 544 -17.97 54.94 13.19
CA GLY A 544 -17.68 55.47 11.85
C GLY A 544 -18.92 55.90 11.05
N ALA A 545 -19.68 56.86 11.57
CA ALA A 545 -20.58 57.68 10.74
C ALA A 545 -19.79 58.86 10.12
N ALA A 546 -20.27 59.37 8.99
CA ALA A 546 -19.51 60.23 8.08
C ALA A 546 -19.15 61.63 8.61
N VAL A 547 -17.99 62.12 8.16
CA VAL A 547 -17.80 63.53 7.75
C VAL A 547 -17.23 63.48 6.32
N ARG A 548 -17.56 64.48 5.49
CA ARG A 548 -17.23 64.55 4.06
C ARG A 548 -16.80 65.97 3.69
N ASN A 549 -15.75 66.06 2.88
CA ASN A 549 -15.46 67.01 1.79
C ASN A 549 -14.01 66.68 1.35
N ASP A 550 -13.67 66.43 0.09
CA ASP A 550 -13.94 67.17 -1.15
C ASP A 550 -13.20 68.53 -1.22
N LEU A 551 -11.92 68.52 -1.64
CA LEU A 551 -11.34 69.59 -2.48
C LEU A 551 -10.09 69.15 -3.30
N ASP A 552 -10.38 68.54 -4.46
CA ASP A 552 -10.02 69.03 -5.80
C ASP A 552 -8.56 69.20 -6.33
N THR A 553 -8.46 68.90 -7.64
CA THR A 553 -7.56 69.37 -8.72
C THR A 553 -6.03 69.16 -8.81
N ILE A 554 -5.63 68.81 -10.06
CA ILE A 554 -4.40 69.17 -10.82
C ILE A 554 -3.06 68.42 -10.54
N ASN A 555 -2.16 68.22 -11.51
CA ASN A 555 -2.24 67.78 -12.93
C ASN A 555 -0.81 67.51 -13.46
N ASN A 556 -0.67 66.74 -14.55
CA ASN A 556 0.53 66.55 -15.39
C ASN A 556 1.75 65.83 -14.74
N ARG A 557 2.58 65.00 -15.42
CA ARG A 557 2.92 64.77 -16.86
C ARG A 557 4.01 65.68 -17.42
N ALA A 558 5.28 65.27 -17.27
CA ALA A 558 6.36 65.53 -18.24
C ALA A 558 7.54 64.54 -18.02
N SER A 559 8.37 64.35 -19.04
CA SER A 559 9.49 63.40 -19.06
C SER A 559 10.79 64.06 -19.55
N SER A 560 11.92 63.84 -18.87
CA SER A 560 13.25 64.03 -19.45
C SER A 560 14.37 63.28 -18.69
N PHE A 561 15.36 62.83 -19.47
CA PHE A 561 16.65 62.19 -19.12
C PHE A 561 17.78 63.27 -19.04
N PRO A 562 19.10 62.97 -18.93
CA PRO A 562 19.83 61.72 -18.56
C PRO A 562 20.98 61.90 -17.53
N ARG A 563 21.58 60.79 -17.04
CA ARG A 563 23.03 60.44 -17.16
C ARG A 563 23.30 59.04 -16.54
N GLU A 564 23.92 58.12 -17.29
CA GLU A 564 25.34 57.65 -17.20
C GLU A 564 25.72 57.08 -15.82
N LYS A 565 26.30 55.88 -15.64
CA LYS A 565 26.78 54.75 -16.49
C LYS A 565 26.96 53.51 -15.55
N ASP A 566 27.01 52.22 -15.93
CA ASP A 566 27.49 51.49 -17.12
C ASP A 566 26.79 50.10 -17.31
N ALA A 567 27.07 49.43 -18.45
CA ALA A 567 27.17 47.97 -18.69
C ALA A 567 25.95 46.99 -18.63
N PHE A 568 25.61 46.46 -19.83
CA PHE A 568 25.20 45.07 -20.17
C PHE A 568 23.89 44.40 -19.67
N LEU A 569 22.85 44.53 -20.53
CA LEU A 569 21.81 43.58 -21.02
C LEU A 569 21.62 42.18 -20.35
N ILE A 570 20.43 41.62 -20.00
CA ILE A 570 19.03 41.62 -20.55
C ILE A 570 18.84 40.70 -21.79
N PRO A 571 17.73 39.94 -22.02
CA PRO A 571 16.52 39.55 -21.22
C PRO A 571 16.48 38.01 -20.91
N GLY A 572 15.46 37.32 -20.38
CA GLY A 572 14.00 37.53 -20.17
C GLY A 572 13.19 36.75 -21.23
N ALA A 573 12.52 35.61 -20.94
CA ALA A 573 11.31 35.37 -20.13
C ALA A 573 9.97 35.53 -20.89
N GLY A 574 9.16 34.46 -20.96
CA GLY A 574 7.81 34.49 -21.56
C GLY A 574 7.06 33.14 -21.56
N GLY A 575 5.92 33.07 -20.86
CA GLY A 575 4.84 32.08 -21.06
C GLY A 575 3.60 32.78 -21.65
N PRO A 576 2.35 32.46 -21.26
CA PRO A 576 1.89 31.40 -20.34
C PRO A 576 0.54 30.73 -20.77
N TYR A 577 -0.18 30.10 -19.81
CA TYR A 577 -1.61 29.67 -19.84
C TYR A 577 -1.95 28.32 -20.51
N LYS A 578 -2.95 27.52 -20.03
CA LYS A 578 -3.83 27.60 -18.84
C LYS A 578 -4.56 26.25 -18.55
N VAL A 579 -4.93 26.03 -17.28
CA VAL A 579 -6.14 25.28 -16.80
C VAL A 579 -6.23 23.76 -17.11
N SER A 580 -6.94 22.88 -16.39
CA SER A 580 -7.34 22.66 -14.97
C SER A 580 -8.37 21.49 -14.98
N ASN A 581 -8.67 20.67 -13.96
CA ASN A 581 -8.27 20.53 -12.54
C ASN A 581 -8.66 19.09 -12.06
N LYS A 582 -8.58 18.80 -10.74
CA LYS A 582 -9.16 17.65 -9.99
C LYS A 582 -8.38 16.32 -10.04
N ASP A 583 -8.27 15.53 -8.96
CA ASP A 583 -8.71 15.69 -7.55
C ASP A 583 -7.84 14.82 -6.60
N ALA A 584 -7.97 15.07 -5.29
CA ALA A 584 -7.61 14.23 -4.12
C ALA A 584 -6.15 14.14 -3.61
N GLU A 585 -6.03 14.16 -2.28
CA GLU A 585 -4.83 13.93 -1.45
C GLU A 585 -5.09 12.75 -0.46
N LEU A 586 -4.06 12.28 0.24
CA LEU A 586 -4.00 10.98 0.94
C LEU A 586 -4.73 10.90 2.30
N SER A 587 -5.24 9.70 2.61
CA SER A 587 -4.95 8.93 3.84
C SER A 587 -5.22 7.43 3.52
N ALA A 588 -4.37 6.43 3.76
CA ALA A 588 -3.61 6.04 4.96
C ALA A 588 -4.51 5.60 6.13
N THR A 589 -4.41 4.38 6.70
CA THR A 589 -3.43 3.27 6.51
C THR A 589 -3.99 1.93 7.05
N GLU A 590 -3.55 0.79 6.47
CA GLU A 590 -3.35 -0.58 7.07
C GLU A 590 -4.50 -1.27 7.86
N GLY A 591 -4.65 -2.60 7.95
CA GLY A 591 -3.95 -3.80 7.44
C GLY A 591 -4.39 -5.02 8.30
N GLY A 592 -4.37 -6.30 7.90
CA GLY A 592 -4.01 -7.00 6.65
C GLY A 592 -4.26 -8.53 6.79
N SER A 593 -3.83 -9.35 5.82
CA SER A 593 -4.06 -10.83 5.71
C SER A 593 -5.52 -11.24 5.41
N GLY A 594 -5.85 -12.22 4.55
CA GLY A 594 -5.06 -13.16 3.73
C GLY A 594 -5.70 -14.58 3.76
N GLY A 595 -5.75 -15.39 2.70
CA GLY A 595 -5.48 -15.17 1.28
C GLY A 595 -5.43 -16.49 0.50
N ASP A 596 -6.12 -16.58 -0.66
CA ASP A 596 -5.94 -17.56 -1.75
C ASP A 596 -6.91 -17.14 -2.89
N THR A 597 -6.59 -16.88 -4.16
CA THR A 597 -5.66 -17.37 -5.21
C THR A 597 -6.41 -18.11 -6.34
N SER A 598 -6.54 -17.43 -7.49
CA SER A 598 -6.92 -18.02 -8.81
C SER A 598 -8.37 -18.58 -8.92
N ALA A 599 -8.95 -18.82 -10.11
CA ALA A 599 -8.39 -18.81 -11.47
C ALA A 599 -9.46 -18.53 -12.55
N TYR A 600 -9.05 -17.93 -13.69
CA TYR A 600 -9.55 -18.21 -15.06
C TYR A 600 -11.02 -17.83 -15.43
N LYS A 601 -11.39 -17.60 -16.71
CA LYS A 601 -10.68 -17.07 -17.90
C LYS A 601 -11.72 -16.61 -18.97
N HIS A 602 -11.31 -15.71 -19.87
CA HIS A 602 -11.89 -15.34 -21.19
C HIS A 602 -13.27 -15.88 -21.65
N LYS A 603 -14.15 -14.96 -22.09
CA LYS A 603 -14.42 -14.59 -23.52
C LYS A 603 -15.30 -13.30 -23.52
N LEU A 604 -15.13 -12.25 -24.34
CA LEU A 604 -14.71 -12.01 -25.73
C LEU A 604 -15.92 -11.84 -26.69
N LYS A 605 -15.91 -10.77 -27.51
CA LYS A 605 -16.86 -10.38 -28.60
C LYS A 605 -18.24 -9.82 -28.15
N ASP A 606 -18.93 -8.96 -28.92
CA ASP A 606 -18.69 -8.39 -30.28
C ASP A 606 -19.36 -6.99 -30.51
N TYR A 607 -18.92 -6.28 -31.56
CA TYR A 607 -19.58 -5.24 -32.41
C TYR A 607 -20.49 -4.10 -31.86
N ASN A 608 -20.26 -2.88 -32.38
CA ASN A 608 -21.20 -2.20 -33.32
C ASN A 608 -20.57 -1.03 -34.11
N LEU A 609 -21.34 -0.37 -34.99
CA LEU A 609 -20.90 0.32 -36.24
C LEU A 609 -21.35 1.81 -36.34
N ALA A 610 -20.86 2.51 -37.39
CA ALA A 610 -21.27 3.84 -37.93
C ALA A 610 -20.54 5.09 -37.33
N GLU A 611 -20.30 6.20 -38.05
CA GLU A 611 -20.67 6.62 -39.43
C GLU A 611 -19.67 7.67 -40.03
N ASP A 612 -19.56 7.72 -41.37
CA ASP A 612 -19.42 8.86 -42.32
C ASP A 612 -18.96 10.30 -41.92
N LEU A 613 -18.41 11.16 -42.80
CA LEU A 613 -17.70 11.04 -44.10
C LEU A 613 -17.13 12.43 -44.56
N ARG A 614 -16.25 12.42 -45.58
CA ARG A 614 -15.94 13.53 -46.56
C ARG A 614 -15.34 14.87 -46.04
N ARG A 615 -14.15 15.19 -46.57
CA ARG A 615 -14.02 16.03 -47.80
C ARG A 615 -12.61 15.99 -48.40
N ALA A 616 -12.52 16.06 -49.73
CA ALA A 616 -11.26 16.08 -50.48
C ALA A 616 -11.31 17.08 -51.66
N ARG A 617 -10.17 17.73 -51.93
CA ARG A 617 -9.71 18.43 -53.18
C ARG A 617 -8.56 19.39 -52.81
N GLY A 618 -7.42 19.47 -53.53
CA GLY A 618 -6.91 18.65 -54.65
C GLY A 618 -6.01 19.46 -55.60
N ARG A 619 -5.42 18.78 -56.62
CA ARG A 619 -4.56 19.27 -57.73
C ARG A 619 -3.07 19.51 -57.38
N MET A 620 -2.08 18.93 -58.09
CA MET A 620 -1.65 19.04 -59.53
C MET A 620 -0.90 20.37 -59.80
N GLU A 621 0.20 20.46 -60.57
CA GLU A 621 0.98 19.55 -61.45
C GLU A 621 2.40 20.19 -61.71
N GLN A 622 3.40 19.73 -62.51
CA GLN A 622 3.55 18.72 -63.57
C GLN A 622 5.04 18.36 -63.86
N LYS A 623 5.36 17.11 -64.29
CA LYS A 623 6.58 16.66 -65.05
C LYS A 623 7.96 16.76 -64.36
N LYS A 624 8.99 15.97 -64.71
CA LYS A 624 9.17 14.84 -65.68
C LYS A 624 9.96 13.69 -64.96
N THR A 625 10.55 12.61 -65.51
CA THR A 625 11.10 12.21 -66.84
C THR A 625 10.92 10.69 -67.08
N GLU A 626 11.29 10.21 -68.27
CA GLU A 626 11.56 8.80 -68.63
C GLU A 626 12.74 8.17 -67.84
N SER A 627 12.92 6.85 -67.65
CA SER A 627 12.14 5.59 -67.88
C SER A 627 12.85 4.43 -67.08
N SER A 628 12.71 3.09 -67.20
CA SER A 628 12.35 2.16 -68.30
C SER A 628 11.97 0.73 -67.82
N ILE A 629 10.94 0.12 -68.44
CA ILE A 629 10.95 -1.15 -69.22
C ILE A 629 12.06 -2.19 -68.86
N LEU A 630 11.79 -3.49 -68.53
CA LEU A 630 10.55 -4.30 -68.49
C LEU A 630 10.71 -5.61 -67.64
N VAL A 631 9.73 -5.93 -66.77
CA VAL A 631 9.14 -7.26 -66.40
C VAL A 631 10.02 -8.45 -65.84
N PRO A 632 9.48 -9.37 -64.98
CA PRO A 632 10.22 -10.35 -64.13
C PRO A 632 10.10 -11.81 -64.69
N PRO A 633 10.32 -12.98 -63.97
CA PRO A 633 10.45 -13.20 -62.50
C PRO A 633 11.34 -14.36 -61.96
N LEU A 634 11.32 -14.49 -60.62
CA LEU A 634 11.47 -15.71 -59.77
C LEU A 634 12.74 -16.59 -59.87
N SER A 635 13.62 -16.47 -58.86
CA SER A 635 14.27 -17.62 -58.18
C SER A 635 14.93 -17.25 -56.84
N PHE A 636 14.98 -18.21 -55.92
CA PHE A 636 15.72 -18.23 -54.63
C PHE A 636 17.25 -18.33 -54.89
N PRO A 637 18.19 -17.97 -53.96
CA PRO A 637 18.25 -18.54 -52.60
C PRO A 637 18.98 -17.74 -51.47
N LYS A 638 19.18 -18.43 -50.31
CA LYS A 638 20.35 -18.51 -49.39
C LYS A 638 21.59 -17.63 -49.72
N GLU A 639 22.44 -17.17 -48.78
CA GLU A 639 22.63 -17.44 -47.33
C GLU A 639 23.58 -16.38 -46.68
N GLY A 640 23.77 -16.43 -45.35
CA GLY A 640 24.86 -15.74 -44.61
C GLY A 640 24.45 -14.39 -44.00
N LEU A 641 24.54 -14.15 -42.67
CA LEU A 641 25.71 -14.11 -41.77
C LEU A 641 26.72 -13.00 -42.12
N TYR A 642 26.60 -11.84 -41.46
CA TYR A 642 27.54 -11.32 -40.45
C TYR A 642 26.94 -10.09 -39.74
N HIS A 643 27.38 -9.80 -38.51
CA HIS A 643 27.25 -8.47 -37.88
C HIS A 643 28.60 -7.74 -37.98
N PRO A 644 28.61 -6.40 -37.90
CA PRO A 644 29.23 -5.83 -36.71
C PRO A 644 28.49 -4.62 -36.11
N VAL A 645 28.73 -4.42 -34.81
CA VAL A 645 28.40 -3.21 -34.03
C VAL A 645 29.40 -2.09 -34.46
N TYR A 646 29.04 -0.79 -34.49
CA TYR A 646 29.31 0.15 -33.40
C TYR A 646 28.99 1.63 -33.76
N ILE A 647 28.87 2.44 -32.70
CA ILE A 647 28.98 3.93 -32.62
C ILE A 647 27.75 4.76 -33.02
N ILE A 648 27.42 5.69 -32.13
CA ILE A 648 26.46 6.79 -32.27
C ILE A 648 27.23 8.08 -32.62
N PRO A 649 26.75 8.88 -33.58
CA PRO A 649 26.93 10.34 -33.59
C PRO A 649 25.61 11.06 -33.25
N GLU A 650 25.71 12.25 -32.65
CA GLU A 650 24.56 13.05 -32.21
C GLU A 650 24.01 14.01 -33.28
N GLN A 651 22.72 14.33 -33.16
CA GLN A 651 21.99 15.52 -33.66
C GLN A 651 22.15 16.00 -35.12
N ILE A 652 21.02 16.15 -35.82
CA ILE A 652 20.41 17.47 -36.14
C ILE A 652 18.97 17.27 -36.68
N ASP A 653 18.15 18.33 -36.62
CA ASP A 653 16.69 18.35 -36.66
C ASP A 653 16.01 18.42 -38.06
N GLN A 654 14.73 18.03 -38.09
CA GLN A 654 13.63 18.45 -39.00
C GLN A 654 13.79 18.14 -40.52
N CYS A 655 12.79 17.62 -41.26
CA CYS A 655 11.39 18.04 -41.24
C CYS A 655 10.38 17.03 -41.88
N VAL A 656 9.12 17.23 -41.47
CA VAL A 656 7.81 16.68 -41.91
C VAL A 656 7.64 16.25 -43.39
N PHE A 657 7.05 15.08 -43.67
CA PHE A 657 5.73 14.87 -44.34
C PHE A 657 5.37 13.38 -44.55
N ALA A 658 4.14 13.08 -44.99
CA ALA A 658 3.52 11.74 -44.96
C ALA A 658 2.91 11.30 -46.30
N THR A 659 2.68 9.99 -46.46
CA THR A 659 1.68 9.31 -47.32
C THR A 659 1.59 7.84 -46.85
N GLU A 660 0.42 7.33 -46.45
CA GLU A 660 -0.69 6.79 -47.25
C GLU A 660 -0.39 5.47 -47.99
N VAL A 661 -0.96 4.37 -47.47
CA VAL A 661 -1.97 3.54 -48.15
C VAL A 661 -3.13 3.32 -47.19
#